data_AF-C0PTX5-F1
#
_entry.id   AF-C0PTX5-F1
#
_cell.length_a   1.000
_cell.length_b   1.000
_cell.length_c   1.000
_cell.angle_alpha   90.00
_cell.angle_beta   90.00
_cell.angle_gamma   90.00
#
_symmetry.space_group_name_H-M   'P 1'
#
loop_
_entity.id
_entity.type
_entity.pdbx_description
1 polymer ?
#
loop_
_entity_poly.entity_id
_entity_poly.type
_entity_poly.pdbx_seq_one_letter_code
_entity_poly.pdbx_strand_id
1 'polypeptide(L)'
;ISGDSTHCLATYSSAEAYLAQIPQQHRPQIRPRIRTWQEHEFSLLGYKFHLPFVGHAVDSDLDDSDSDEGLWLDAADAGSESVEVEEHELPSVGHVDPTGNVFKLNCEHVDLRRVNQELLSQRSSHINYNQLMLAHVPADRSNPLKLPQLESLREFSWQSSELKDETLMELFTRQPRSFEYMERLNLAENRLECLHWAIPLAVRRVKVLEMSGNRLSNCSLLNLQYMKQLQELHLDRSELTYLPQRFLGELSELRMLNLSQNLLTELPRDIFVGALKLERLYLSGNRLSVLPFMLFQTAADLQVLDLSDNRLLSFPDNFFARNGQLRQLHLQRNQLKSIGKHSLYSLRELRQLDLSQNSLSVIDRKAFESLDHLLALNVSGNNLTLLSSIIFQSLHALRQLDLSRNQFKQLPSGLFQRQRSLVLLRIDETPIEQFSNWISRYDESLVDPQVLHRLRYLSVQQNRKLTYLPATLFANTPNIRELLLAENGLLQLPTQISGLSRLQRLSVRGNSLGSLPENIKELRQLHYLNILGNEYQCDCSMYWLTAWLANTSTSLRHQMPQAQNHSNGSTNQTPLDSYESIDHQIDALKCQYGYRGDMLRVLSKLNCSVPTVVQFSEPKMHKLLSTAKLECQISGSPVPDIIWVTPRNKILRHHADPDKRPIIIDSKEDAHQPPSAQELAALMDESYIQSLNWTRQNSLVGRRVVLVENGSLLVHNISRIDSGLYTCYAFNVMGKASAGLRLYIDPIVFYRVK
;
A
#
# COMPACT_ATOMS: atom_id res chain seq x y z
N ILE A 1 -6.83 32.52 10.79
CA ILE A 1 -6.74 34.00 10.77
C ILE A 1 -7.00 34.40 9.33
N SER A 2 -8.20 34.90 9.08
CA SER A 2 -8.74 35.34 7.80
C SER A 2 -8.12 36.69 7.42
N GLY A 3 -7.32 36.73 6.36
CA GLY A 3 -6.87 37.96 5.72
C GLY A 3 -7.64 38.16 4.41
N ASP A 4 -8.81 38.79 4.49
CA ASP A 4 -9.44 39.44 3.33
C ASP A 4 -8.53 40.61 2.90
N SER A 5 -7.54 40.35 2.06
CA SER A 5 -6.77 41.43 1.44
C SER A 5 -7.51 41.91 0.19
N THR A 6 -8.41 42.89 0.36
CA THR A 6 -9.07 43.62 -0.76
C THR A 6 -8.11 44.57 -1.52
N HIS A 7 -6.82 44.23 -1.58
CA HIS A 7 -5.73 45.09 -2.05
C HIS A 7 -4.76 44.34 -2.96
N CYS A 8 -4.20 45.05 -3.93
CA CYS A 8 -3.07 44.56 -4.71
C CYS A 8 -1.80 44.58 -3.85
N LEU A 9 -1.07 43.47 -3.85
CA LEU A 9 0.19 43.29 -3.17
C LEU A 9 1.34 43.44 -4.17
N ALA A 10 2.18 44.46 -3.99
CA ALA A 10 3.41 44.62 -4.76
C ALA A 10 4.58 44.08 -3.93
N THR A 11 5.35 43.13 -4.49
CA THR A 11 6.54 42.54 -3.86
C THR A 11 7.76 42.69 -4.73
N TYR A 12 8.95 42.61 -4.12
CA TYR A 12 10.22 42.57 -4.84
C TYR A 12 11.21 41.58 -4.24
N SER A 13 12.12 41.11 -5.10
CA SER A 13 13.21 40.20 -4.73
C SER A 13 14.54 40.63 -5.37
N SER A 14 15.55 40.84 -4.53
CA SER A 14 16.92 41.16 -4.94
C SER A 14 17.71 39.92 -5.39
N ALA A 15 17.45 38.77 -4.76
CA ALA A 15 18.08 37.50 -5.11
C ALA A 15 17.65 37.02 -6.51
N GLU A 16 16.39 37.22 -6.89
CA GLU A 16 15.92 36.93 -8.25
C GLU A 16 16.58 37.82 -9.31
N ALA A 17 16.92 39.07 -8.98
CA ALA A 17 17.59 39.98 -9.92
C ALA A 17 19.06 39.59 -10.16
N TYR A 18 19.77 39.15 -9.12
CA TYR A 18 21.13 38.62 -9.24
C TYR A 18 21.15 37.38 -10.15
N LEU A 19 20.18 36.48 -9.97
CA LEU A 19 20.02 35.27 -10.78
C LEU A 19 19.54 35.59 -12.21
N ALA A 20 18.80 36.69 -12.40
CA ALA A 20 18.37 37.15 -13.71
C ALA A 20 19.55 37.51 -14.63
N GLN A 21 20.68 37.98 -14.07
CA GLN A 21 21.89 38.41 -14.78
C GLN A 21 22.82 37.25 -15.20
N ILE A 22 22.60 36.03 -14.67
CA ILE A 22 23.41 34.84 -15.02
C ILE A 22 22.91 34.24 -16.36
N PRO A 23 23.80 33.93 -17.33
CA PRO A 23 23.45 33.25 -18.57
C PRO A 23 22.72 31.92 -18.33
N GLN A 24 21.68 31.61 -19.12
CA GLN A 24 20.75 30.48 -18.89
C GLN A 24 21.42 29.09 -18.73
N GLN A 25 22.67 28.90 -19.17
CA GLN A 25 23.39 27.63 -19.02
C GLN A 25 23.95 27.39 -17.60
N HIS A 26 23.93 28.39 -16.70
CA HIS A 26 24.53 28.30 -15.35
C HIS A 26 23.64 28.82 -14.20
N ARG A 27 22.32 28.96 -14.39
CA ARG A 27 21.42 29.34 -13.28
C ARG A 27 21.25 28.17 -12.29
N PRO A 28 21.52 28.34 -10.98
CA PRO A 28 21.06 27.40 -9.96
C PRO A 28 19.52 27.42 -9.88
N GLN A 29 18.91 26.29 -9.53
CA GLN A 29 17.44 26.15 -9.48
C GLN A 29 16.85 27.01 -8.35
N ILE A 30 15.88 27.89 -8.68
CA ILE A 30 15.14 28.71 -7.72
C ILE A 30 13.80 28.03 -7.41
N ARG A 31 13.43 27.92 -6.13
CA ARG A 31 12.06 27.59 -5.69
C ARG A 31 11.49 28.75 -4.87
N PRO A 32 10.41 29.43 -5.29
CA PRO A 32 9.69 30.34 -4.42
C PRO A 32 8.98 29.54 -3.31
N ARG A 33 8.92 30.07 -2.08
CA ARG A 33 8.06 29.52 -1.02
C ARG A 33 6.59 29.88 -1.28
N ILE A 34 6.02 29.27 -2.32
CA ILE A 34 4.71 28.67 -2.21
C ILE A 34 4.99 27.18 -2.30
N ARG A 35 4.69 26.43 -1.23
CA ARG A 35 4.76 24.97 -1.29
C ARG A 35 3.66 24.46 -2.23
N THR A 36 3.80 24.66 -3.53
CA THR A 36 3.30 23.73 -4.54
C THR A 36 4.45 22.79 -4.85
N TRP A 37 4.74 21.93 -3.88
CA TRP A 37 5.45 20.70 -4.16
C TRP A 37 4.62 19.97 -5.22
N GLN A 38 5.00 20.07 -6.50
CA GLN A 38 4.90 18.91 -7.36
C GLN A 38 6.21 18.12 -7.23
N GLU A 39 6.55 17.79 -5.98
CA GLU A 39 7.05 16.44 -5.73
C GLU A 39 6.09 15.52 -6.48
N HIS A 40 6.60 14.70 -7.39
CA HIS A 40 5.81 13.54 -7.79
C HIS A 40 5.80 12.62 -6.57
N GLU A 41 5.00 13.00 -5.56
CA GLU A 41 4.41 12.10 -4.59
C GLU A 41 3.72 11.04 -5.45
N PHE A 42 4.40 9.91 -5.63
CA PHE A 42 3.70 8.75 -6.11
C PHE A 42 2.84 8.28 -4.94
N SER A 43 1.52 8.43 -5.10
CA SER A 43 0.52 7.68 -4.35
C SER A 43 -0.21 6.79 -5.35
N LEU A 44 0.25 5.56 -5.47
CA LEU A 44 -0.60 4.48 -5.94
C LEU A 44 -1.01 3.68 -4.71
N LEU A 45 -2.31 3.42 -4.58
CA LEU A 45 -2.87 2.59 -3.50
C LEU A 45 -2.75 3.19 -2.08
N GLY A 46 -2.52 4.51 -1.96
CA GLY A 46 -2.50 5.22 -0.67
C GLY A 46 -1.15 5.26 0.05
N TYR A 47 -0.08 4.73 -0.54
CA TYR A 47 1.28 4.80 0.01
C TYR A 47 2.11 5.87 -0.69
N LYS A 48 2.61 6.84 0.08
CA LYS A 48 3.48 7.92 -0.38
C LYS A 48 4.94 7.46 -0.41
N PHE A 49 5.59 7.58 -1.56
CA PHE A 49 7.03 7.39 -1.68
C PHE A 49 7.65 8.62 -2.34
N HIS A 50 8.74 9.12 -1.75
CA HIS A 50 9.56 10.18 -2.33
C HIS A 50 10.64 9.54 -3.21
N LEU A 51 10.64 9.83 -4.52
CA LEU A 51 11.80 9.60 -5.38
C LEU A 51 12.63 10.90 -5.41
N PRO A 52 13.95 10.85 -5.18
CA PRO A 52 14.80 11.97 -5.54
C PRO A 52 14.80 12.15 -7.06
N PHE A 53 14.79 13.40 -7.50
CA PHE A 53 14.78 13.82 -8.90
C PHE A 53 15.90 13.11 -9.69
N VAL A 54 15.55 12.46 -10.81
CA VAL A 54 16.54 12.08 -11.84
C VAL A 54 16.64 13.24 -12.82
N GLY A 55 17.43 14.24 -12.44
CA GLY A 55 18.07 15.16 -13.38
C GLY A 55 19.49 14.65 -13.59
N HIS A 56 19.82 14.32 -14.83
CA HIS A 56 21.14 13.90 -15.34
C HIS A 56 22.28 13.81 -14.32
N ALA A 57 22.52 12.60 -13.81
CA ALA A 57 23.88 12.10 -13.57
C ALA A 57 23.81 10.58 -13.69
N VAL A 58 24.47 10.07 -14.72
CA VAL A 58 24.94 8.68 -14.76
C VAL A 58 25.90 8.56 -13.59
N ASP A 59 25.58 7.71 -12.63
CA ASP A 59 26.57 6.81 -12.08
C ASP A 59 25.88 5.53 -11.60
N SER A 60 26.36 4.46 -12.23
CA SER A 60 26.20 3.08 -11.87
C SER A 60 26.78 2.79 -10.49
N ASP A 61 26.23 1.76 -9.86
CA ASP A 61 26.78 1.04 -8.72
C ASP A 61 26.76 1.81 -7.40
N LEU A 62 26.05 1.26 -6.41
CA LEU A 62 26.55 1.10 -5.04
C LEU A 62 25.56 0.27 -4.21
N ASP A 63 25.99 -0.96 -4.00
CA ASP A 63 25.80 -1.92 -2.92
C ASP A 63 24.72 -1.72 -1.84
N ASP A 64 24.08 -2.87 -1.58
CA ASP A 64 23.44 -3.28 -0.35
C ASP A 64 24.30 -2.95 0.90
N SER A 65 23.74 -2.18 1.83
CA SER A 65 24.09 -2.32 3.24
C SER A 65 22.87 -2.09 4.13
N ASP A 66 22.69 -3.05 5.04
CA ASP A 66 21.68 -3.08 6.08
C ASP A 66 21.91 -1.95 7.09
N SER A 67 21.14 -0.87 6.99
CA SER A 67 20.76 -0.03 8.14
C SER A 67 19.63 0.89 7.72
N ASP A 68 18.42 0.66 8.23
CA ASP A 68 17.39 1.70 8.37
C ASP A 68 16.42 1.27 9.48
N GLU A 69 16.94 1.28 10.71
CA GLU A 69 16.14 1.67 11.86
C GLU A 69 15.94 3.19 11.81
N GLY A 70 14.68 3.62 11.93
CA GLY A 70 14.23 4.96 12.28
C GLY A 70 15.10 6.17 11.93
N LEU A 71 14.81 6.82 10.79
CA LEU A 71 15.13 8.23 10.56
C LEU A 71 13.97 8.90 9.81
N TRP A 72 12.90 9.16 10.58
CA TRP A 72 12.06 10.33 10.38
C TRP A 72 12.42 11.29 11.51
N LEU A 73 13.42 12.15 11.30
CA LEU A 73 13.68 13.43 11.98
C LEU A 73 15.06 13.97 11.57
N ASP A 74 15.09 15.28 11.33
CA ASP A 74 16.23 16.19 11.14
C ASP A 74 17.14 15.99 9.91
N ALA A 75 16.74 16.63 8.82
CA ALA A 75 17.66 17.01 7.75
C ALA A 75 18.55 18.17 8.22
N ALA A 76 19.83 17.87 8.49
CA ALA A 76 20.90 18.85 8.56
C ALA A 76 22.06 18.39 7.66
N ASP A 77 22.48 19.30 6.77
CA ASP A 77 23.72 19.33 6.00
C ASP A 77 24.08 18.14 5.08
N ALA A 78 23.70 18.27 3.81
CA ALA A 78 24.55 17.87 2.68
C ALA A 78 24.37 18.89 1.54
N GLY A 79 25.46 19.55 1.15
CA GLY A 79 25.47 20.78 0.38
C GLY A 79 24.96 20.64 -1.06
N SER A 80 23.76 21.16 -1.29
CA SER A 80 23.36 21.80 -2.54
C SER A 80 22.92 23.20 -2.11
N GLU A 81 23.67 24.24 -2.48
CA GLU A 81 23.31 25.63 -2.15
C GLU A 81 21.99 26.01 -2.82
N SER A 82 20.88 25.72 -2.15
CA SER A 82 19.58 26.28 -2.45
C SER A 82 19.54 27.69 -1.88
N VAL A 83 19.61 28.70 -2.75
CA VAL A 83 19.43 30.09 -2.35
C VAL A 83 17.94 30.29 -2.00
N GLU A 84 17.62 30.41 -0.72
CA GLU A 84 16.29 30.84 -0.28
C GLU A 84 16.08 32.29 -0.72
N VAL A 85 14.99 32.53 -1.45
CA VAL A 85 14.62 33.87 -1.94
C VAL A 85 13.59 34.46 -0.98
N GLU A 86 14.01 35.45 -0.18
CA GLU A 86 13.07 36.27 0.59
C GLU A 86 12.37 37.27 -0.34
N GLU A 87 11.04 37.30 -0.30
CA GLU A 87 10.23 38.33 -0.96
C GLU A 87 9.85 39.41 0.05
N HIS A 88 10.06 40.67 -0.31
CA HIS A 88 9.69 41.80 0.54
C HIS A 88 8.52 42.56 -0.07
N GLU A 89 7.53 42.91 0.74
CA GLU A 89 6.49 43.86 0.35
C GLU A 89 7.12 45.21 0.03
N LEU A 90 6.67 45.85 -1.06
CA LEU A 90 7.10 47.21 -1.34
C LEU A 90 6.58 48.16 -0.26
N PRO A 91 7.45 48.98 0.37
CA PRO A 91 7.06 49.98 1.36
C PRO A 91 6.38 51.18 0.72
N SER A 92 5.38 51.77 1.39
CA SER A 92 4.55 52.88 0.87
C SER A 92 5.31 54.20 0.69
N VAL A 93 6.48 54.33 1.31
CA VAL A 93 7.38 55.48 1.23
C VAL A 93 8.83 54.97 1.18
N GLY A 94 9.59 55.33 0.13
CA GLY A 94 11.01 54.98 -0.02
C GLY A 94 11.41 54.64 -1.46
N HIS A 95 12.63 55.02 -1.87
CA HIS A 95 13.21 54.62 -3.15
C HIS A 95 13.88 53.25 -3.02
N VAL A 96 13.34 52.24 -3.72
CA VAL A 96 13.98 50.94 -3.92
C VAL A 96 14.77 50.99 -5.23
N ASP A 97 16.02 50.52 -5.23
CA ASP A 97 16.87 50.51 -6.44
C ASP A 97 16.23 49.62 -7.52
N PRO A 98 15.86 50.17 -8.69
CA PRO A 98 15.20 49.41 -9.76
C PRO A 98 16.15 48.49 -10.53
N THR A 99 17.46 48.65 -10.40
CA THR A 99 18.44 47.89 -11.22
C THR A 99 18.83 46.53 -10.64
N GLY A 100 18.54 46.30 -9.36
CA GLY A 100 18.92 45.10 -8.61
C GLY A 100 17.75 44.30 -8.03
N ASN A 101 16.51 44.51 -8.50
CA ASN A 101 15.32 43.86 -7.95
C ASN A 101 14.34 43.40 -9.05
N VAL A 102 13.71 42.23 -8.84
CA VAL A 102 12.59 41.74 -9.65
C VAL A 102 11.29 42.10 -8.93
N PHE A 103 10.41 42.81 -9.62
CA PHE A 103 9.15 43.31 -9.05
C PHE A 103 7.96 42.47 -9.53
N LYS A 104 7.04 42.18 -8.62
CA LYS A 104 5.82 41.38 -8.85
C LYS A 104 4.60 42.14 -8.34
N LEU A 105 3.49 42.05 -9.06
CA LEU A 105 2.20 42.59 -8.63
C LEU A 105 1.15 41.49 -8.63
N ASN A 106 0.54 41.23 -7.47
CA ASN A 106 -0.56 40.29 -7.33
C ASN A 106 -1.83 41.01 -6.85
N CYS A 107 -2.93 40.86 -7.58
CA CYS A 107 -4.23 41.42 -7.21
C CYS A 107 -5.28 40.32 -7.17
N GLU A 108 -5.97 40.18 -6.05
CA GLU A 108 -7.00 39.16 -5.86
C GLU A 108 -8.31 39.78 -5.35
N HIS A 109 -9.44 39.43 -5.97
CA HIS A 109 -10.77 39.95 -5.58
C HIS A 109 -10.88 41.49 -5.59
N VAL A 110 -10.25 42.15 -6.57
CA VAL A 110 -10.23 43.62 -6.70
C VAL A 110 -10.86 44.07 -8.02
N ASP A 111 -11.47 45.27 -8.04
CA ASP A 111 -11.91 45.95 -9.28
C ASP A 111 -10.70 46.40 -10.13
N LEU A 112 -10.79 46.20 -11.44
CA LEU A 112 -9.82 46.64 -12.44
C LEU A 112 -9.46 48.15 -12.33
N ARG A 113 -10.38 49.00 -11.87
CA ARG A 113 -10.10 50.42 -11.61
C ARG A 113 -9.00 50.61 -10.59
N ARG A 114 -8.98 49.80 -9.54
CA ARG A 114 -7.97 49.87 -8.48
C ARG A 114 -6.64 49.29 -8.93
N VAL A 115 -6.67 48.23 -9.74
CA VAL A 115 -5.48 47.70 -10.41
C VAL A 115 -4.83 48.78 -11.28
N ASN A 116 -5.62 49.45 -12.11
CA ASN A 116 -5.16 50.56 -12.94
C ASN A 116 -4.64 51.75 -12.11
N GLN A 117 -5.23 52.05 -10.96
CA GLN A 117 -4.71 53.08 -10.05
C GLN A 117 -3.33 52.72 -9.51
N GLU A 118 -3.10 51.45 -9.14
CA GLU A 118 -1.78 51.01 -8.65
C GLU A 118 -0.74 51.06 -9.77
N LEU A 119 -1.08 50.55 -10.97
CA LEU A 119 -0.20 50.56 -12.15
C LEU A 119 0.14 51.98 -12.64
N LEU A 120 -0.78 52.94 -12.50
CA LEU A 120 -0.58 54.34 -12.90
C LEU A 120 -0.09 55.24 -11.76
N SER A 121 0.09 54.71 -10.55
CA SER A 121 0.54 55.50 -9.40
C SER A 121 1.97 56.02 -9.60
N GLN A 122 2.31 57.14 -8.97
CA GLN A 122 3.70 57.66 -8.92
C GLN A 122 4.70 56.66 -8.31
N ARG A 123 4.20 55.62 -7.62
CA ARG A 123 5.00 54.52 -7.08
C ARG A 123 5.48 53.58 -8.18
N SER A 124 4.64 53.35 -9.18
CA SER A 124 4.91 52.47 -10.32
C SER A 124 5.67 53.16 -11.46
N SER A 125 5.80 54.49 -11.46
CA SER A 125 6.55 55.22 -12.50
C SER A 125 8.07 54.98 -12.48
N HIS A 126 8.59 54.33 -11.44
CA HIS A 126 10.01 53.97 -11.28
C HIS A 126 10.26 52.46 -11.23
N ILE A 127 9.21 51.64 -11.37
CA ILE A 127 9.25 50.18 -11.17
C ILE A 127 8.73 49.49 -12.43
N ASN A 128 9.52 48.55 -12.97
CA ASN A 128 9.08 47.72 -14.09
C ASN A 128 8.73 46.31 -13.57
N TYR A 129 7.44 45.95 -13.58
CA TYR A 129 6.99 44.66 -13.09
C TYR A 129 7.34 43.55 -14.08
N ASN A 130 8.04 42.52 -13.60
CA ASN A 130 8.36 41.33 -14.39
C ASN A 130 7.22 40.31 -14.35
N GLN A 131 6.40 40.32 -13.30
CA GLN A 131 5.26 39.43 -13.13
C GLN A 131 4.01 40.23 -12.73
N LEU A 132 2.90 39.96 -13.41
CA LEU A 132 1.59 40.53 -13.10
C LEU A 132 0.56 39.42 -13.00
N MET A 133 -0.02 39.25 -11.80
CA MET A 133 -0.99 38.21 -11.48
C MET A 133 -2.32 38.85 -11.09
N LEU A 134 -3.37 38.56 -11.84
CA LEU A 134 -4.73 39.03 -11.59
C LEU A 134 -5.65 37.82 -11.40
N ALA A 135 -6.24 37.68 -10.22
CA ALA A 135 -7.15 36.58 -9.91
C ALA A 135 -8.49 37.12 -9.39
N HIS A 136 -9.60 36.65 -9.95
CA HIS A 136 -10.93 37.16 -9.63
C HIS A 136 -11.07 38.68 -9.84
N VAL A 137 -10.42 39.22 -10.89
CA VAL A 137 -10.44 40.64 -11.27
C VAL A 137 -11.23 40.78 -12.58
N PRO A 138 -12.53 41.10 -12.55
CA PRO A 138 -13.35 41.15 -13.75
C PRO A 138 -12.91 42.27 -14.69
N ALA A 139 -13.01 42.03 -16.00
CA ALA A 139 -12.71 43.04 -17.01
C ALA A 139 -13.76 44.17 -17.03
N ASP A 140 -13.30 45.42 -17.11
CA ASP A 140 -14.14 46.62 -17.30
C ASP A 140 -13.86 47.24 -18.68
N ARG A 141 -14.83 47.19 -19.60
CA ARG A 141 -14.71 47.82 -20.94
C ARG A 141 -14.59 49.33 -20.88
N SER A 142 -15.17 49.98 -19.86
CA SER A 142 -15.10 51.44 -19.70
C SER A 142 -13.74 51.91 -19.19
N ASN A 143 -13.00 51.02 -18.52
CA ASN A 143 -11.65 51.29 -18.02
C ASN A 143 -10.74 50.08 -18.27
N PRO A 144 -10.29 49.87 -19.53
CA PRO A 144 -9.46 48.72 -19.88
C PRO A 144 -8.15 48.73 -19.10
N LEU A 145 -7.53 47.55 -18.95
CA LEU A 145 -6.24 47.40 -18.27
C LEU A 145 -5.16 48.23 -18.98
N LYS A 146 -4.51 49.12 -18.23
CA LYS A 146 -3.45 50.01 -18.71
C LYS A 146 -2.11 49.49 -18.16
N LEU A 147 -1.20 49.16 -19.05
CA LEU A 147 0.13 48.57 -18.80
C LEU A 147 1.22 49.55 -19.26
N PRO A 148 1.34 50.74 -18.64
CA PRO A 148 2.31 51.75 -19.06
C PRO A 148 3.73 51.21 -18.90
N GLN A 149 4.49 51.12 -20.00
CA GLN A 149 5.93 50.83 -20.03
C GLN A 149 6.38 49.53 -19.34
N LEU A 150 5.50 48.51 -19.29
CA LEU A 150 5.85 47.16 -18.87
C LEU A 150 6.66 46.39 -19.93
N GLU A 151 7.74 47.00 -20.43
CA GLU A 151 8.59 46.44 -21.48
C GLU A 151 9.42 45.24 -20.98
N SER A 152 9.42 44.94 -19.67
CA SER A 152 10.12 43.78 -19.09
C SER A 152 9.20 42.66 -18.60
N LEU A 153 7.88 42.73 -18.85
CA LEU A 153 6.92 41.72 -18.38
C LEU A 153 7.26 40.34 -18.97
N ARG A 154 7.59 39.40 -18.08
CA ARG A 154 7.89 38.01 -18.44
C ARG A 154 6.74 37.07 -18.15
N GLU A 155 5.93 37.38 -17.15
CA GLU A 155 4.80 36.55 -16.73
C GLU A 155 3.55 37.40 -16.58
N PHE A 156 2.50 36.98 -17.27
CA PHE A 156 1.19 37.59 -17.19
C PHE A 156 0.16 36.52 -16.87
N SER A 157 -0.52 36.66 -15.73
CA SER A 157 -1.66 35.83 -15.36
C SER A 157 -2.89 36.69 -15.18
N TRP A 158 -3.99 36.27 -15.80
CA TRP A 158 -5.29 36.85 -15.57
C TRP A 158 -6.35 35.74 -15.53
N GLN A 159 -6.53 35.15 -14.35
CA GLN A 159 -7.28 33.92 -14.14
C GLN A 159 -8.60 34.15 -13.39
N SER A 160 -9.56 33.23 -13.55
CA SER A 160 -10.82 33.24 -12.79
C SER A 160 -11.60 34.57 -12.84
N SER A 161 -11.50 35.28 -13.97
CA SER A 161 -11.88 36.69 -14.11
C SER A 161 -12.97 36.93 -15.16
N GLU A 162 -13.62 35.86 -15.60
CA GLU A 162 -14.68 35.86 -16.62
C GLU A 162 -14.26 36.52 -17.95
N LEU A 163 -12.97 36.48 -18.28
CA LEU A 163 -12.44 37.13 -19.48
C LEU A 163 -13.05 36.55 -20.76
N LYS A 164 -13.24 37.44 -21.75
CA LYS A 164 -13.68 37.12 -23.11
C LYS A 164 -12.62 37.56 -24.11
N ASP A 165 -12.60 36.90 -25.27
CA ASP A 165 -11.68 37.12 -26.38
C ASP A 165 -11.50 38.59 -26.78
N GLU A 166 -12.61 39.33 -26.90
CA GLU A 166 -12.60 40.75 -27.30
C GLU A 166 -11.74 41.61 -26.36
N THR A 167 -11.78 41.32 -25.07
CA THR A 167 -11.04 42.08 -24.04
C THR A 167 -9.53 41.88 -24.20
N LEU A 168 -9.12 40.63 -24.40
CA LEU A 168 -7.71 40.28 -24.60
C LEU A 168 -7.21 40.78 -25.96
N MET A 169 -8.01 40.64 -27.01
CA MET A 169 -7.66 41.14 -28.34
C MET A 169 -7.42 42.66 -28.30
N GLU A 170 -8.30 43.40 -27.64
CA GLU A 170 -8.15 44.84 -27.45
C GLU A 170 -6.88 45.18 -26.65
N LEU A 171 -6.59 44.44 -25.58
CA LEU A 171 -5.39 44.62 -24.76
C LEU A 171 -4.11 44.41 -25.57
N PHE A 172 -3.99 43.27 -26.26
CA PHE A 172 -2.81 42.92 -27.05
C PHE A 172 -2.62 43.87 -28.24
N THR A 173 -3.71 44.36 -28.84
CA THR A 173 -3.65 45.30 -29.97
C THR A 173 -3.27 46.71 -29.55
N ARG A 174 -3.81 47.19 -28.41
CA ARG A 174 -3.53 48.55 -27.92
C ARG A 174 -2.13 48.69 -27.32
N GLN A 175 -1.60 47.63 -26.71
CA GLN A 175 -0.35 47.67 -25.93
C GLN A 175 0.60 46.50 -26.28
N PRO A 176 0.96 46.29 -27.56
CA PRO A 176 1.72 45.11 -27.98
C PRO A 176 3.15 45.05 -27.40
N ARG A 177 3.78 46.22 -27.16
CA ARG A 177 5.14 46.30 -26.61
C ARG A 177 5.25 45.71 -25.20
N SER A 178 4.20 45.79 -24.40
CA SER A 178 4.17 45.27 -23.04
C SER A 178 4.25 43.74 -22.97
N PHE A 179 4.10 43.04 -24.10
CA PHE A 179 4.10 41.58 -24.17
C PHE A 179 5.24 41.02 -25.03
N GLU A 180 6.14 41.87 -25.54
CA GLU A 180 7.21 41.44 -26.47
C GLU A 180 8.17 40.40 -25.87
N TYR A 181 8.37 40.45 -24.55
CA TYR A 181 9.29 39.59 -23.79
C TYR A 181 8.59 38.56 -22.91
N MET A 182 7.28 38.38 -23.07
CA MET A 182 6.49 37.45 -22.27
C MET A 182 6.92 36.00 -22.51
N GLU A 183 7.22 35.29 -21.44
CA GLU A 183 7.61 33.87 -21.42
C GLU A 183 6.50 32.97 -20.88
N ARG A 184 5.66 33.47 -19.96
CA ARG A 184 4.52 32.71 -19.42
C ARG A 184 3.24 33.53 -19.52
N LEU A 185 2.21 32.91 -20.07
CA LEU A 185 0.86 33.46 -20.18
C LEU A 185 -0.13 32.49 -19.54
N ASN A 186 -0.79 32.92 -18.46
CA ASN A 186 -1.84 32.17 -17.80
C ASN A 186 -3.18 32.90 -17.91
N LEU A 187 -4.15 32.24 -18.53
CA LEU A 187 -5.51 32.73 -18.73
C LEU A 187 -6.53 31.68 -18.27
N ALA A 188 -6.18 30.88 -17.28
CA ALA A 188 -6.98 29.77 -16.80
C ALA A 188 -8.30 30.21 -16.16
N GLU A 189 -9.30 29.32 -16.21
CA GLU A 189 -10.62 29.46 -15.58
C GLU A 189 -11.36 30.73 -16.03
N ASN A 190 -11.35 31.02 -17.33
CA ASN A 190 -12.04 32.16 -17.93
C ASN A 190 -13.16 31.71 -18.89
N ARG A 191 -13.67 32.64 -19.71
CA ARG A 191 -14.71 32.39 -20.70
C ARG A 191 -14.18 32.59 -22.12
N LEU A 192 -12.93 32.24 -22.36
CA LEU A 192 -12.30 32.37 -23.68
C LEU A 192 -12.84 31.29 -24.61
N GLU A 193 -13.19 31.70 -25.82
CA GLU A 193 -13.75 30.84 -26.86
C GLU A 193 -12.70 30.46 -27.90
N CYS A 194 -11.77 31.36 -28.23
CA CYS A 194 -10.75 31.15 -29.26
C CYS A 194 -9.41 31.82 -28.93
N LEU A 195 -8.39 31.53 -29.75
CA LEU A 195 -7.06 32.15 -29.69
C LEU A 195 -6.88 33.24 -30.77
N HIS A 196 -7.96 33.85 -31.27
CA HIS A 196 -7.87 34.91 -32.29
C HIS A 196 -7.12 36.16 -31.79
N TRP A 197 -7.05 36.33 -30.47
CA TRP A 197 -6.33 37.41 -29.82
C TRP A 197 -4.81 37.27 -29.85
N ALA A 198 -4.28 36.11 -30.24
CA ALA A 198 -2.84 35.85 -30.27
C ALA A 198 -2.17 36.56 -31.47
N ILE A 199 -1.67 37.78 -31.24
CA ILE A 199 -0.88 38.51 -32.24
C ILE A 199 0.50 37.85 -32.32
N PRO A 200 0.99 37.44 -33.52
CA PRO A 200 2.24 36.69 -33.66
C PRO A 200 3.47 37.33 -32.97
N LEU A 201 3.53 38.67 -32.85
CA LEU A 201 4.61 39.38 -32.16
C LEU A 201 4.55 39.20 -30.63
N ALA A 202 3.37 39.26 -30.02
CA ALA A 202 3.18 39.22 -28.56
C ALA A 202 3.36 37.81 -27.98
N VAL A 203 3.19 36.76 -28.80
CA VAL A 203 3.22 35.36 -28.33
C VAL A 203 4.45 34.58 -28.78
N ARG A 204 5.36 35.21 -29.55
CA ARG A 204 6.51 34.51 -30.17
C ARG A 204 7.49 33.90 -29.17
N ARG A 205 7.61 34.52 -27.98
CA ARG A 205 8.55 34.13 -26.92
C ARG A 205 7.91 33.33 -25.80
N VAL A 206 6.59 33.11 -25.87
CA VAL A 206 5.86 32.36 -24.86
C VAL A 206 6.37 30.93 -24.86
N LYS A 207 6.82 30.49 -23.68
CA LYS A 207 7.25 29.13 -23.37
C LYS A 207 6.18 28.35 -22.66
N VAL A 208 5.36 29.00 -21.84
CA VAL A 208 4.27 28.34 -21.12
C VAL A 208 2.97 29.06 -21.38
N LEU A 209 2.00 28.33 -21.91
CA LEU A 209 0.65 28.81 -22.16
C LEU A 209 -0.35 27.98 -21.37
N GLU A 210 -1.00 28.62 -20.40
CA GLU A 210 -2.03 28.02 -19.56
C GLU A 210 -3.41 28.57 -19.94
N MET A 211 -4.23 27.71 -20.54
CA MET A 211 -5.58 28.04 -21.04
C MET A 211 -6.65 27.13 -20.42
N SER A 212 -6.31 26.42 -19.33
CA SER A 212 -7.18 25.44 -18.69
C SER A 212 -8.51 26.04 -18.25
N GLY A 213 -9.62 25.29 -18.30
CA GLY A 213 -10.92 25.77 -17.79
C GLY A 213 -11.59 26.86 -18.64
N ASN A 214 -11.28 26.93 -19.94
CA ASN A 214 -11.93 27.84 -20.89
C ASN A 214 -12.98 27.12 -21.77
N ARG A 215 -13.56 27.79 -22.77
CA ARG A 215 -14.64 27.25 -23.63
C ARG A 215 -14.20 27.12 -25.09
N LEU A 216 -13.13 26.39 -25.33
CA LEU A 216 -12.44 26.36 -26.63
C LEU A 216 -13.08 25.43 -27.68
N SER A 217 -14.36 25.07 -27.53
CA SER A 217 -15.03 24.03 -28.32
C SER A 217 -14.98 24.21 -29.85
N ASN A 218 -15.00 25.46 -30.33
CA ASN A 218 -14.96 25.83 -31.75
C ASN A 218 -13.65 26.51 -32.16
N CYS A 219 -12.60 26.46 -31.33
CA CYS A 219 -11.35 27.16 -31.58
C CYS A 219 -10.47 26.44 -32.62
N SER A 220 -10.06 27.17 -33.66
CA SER A 220 -8.96 26.72 -34.52
C SER A 220 -7.63 26.93 -33.80
N LEU A 221 -7.06 25.85 -33.27
CA LEU A 221 -5.74 25.85 -32.62
C LEU A 221 -4.56 26.06 -33.59
N LEU A 222 -4.81 26.29 -34.89
CA LEU A 222 -3.76 26.45 -35.90
C LEU A 222 -2.84 27.65 -35.62
N ASN A 223 -3.35 28.70 -34.98
CA ASN A 223 -2.55 29.88 -34.62
C ASN A 223 -1.43 29.58 -33.62
N LEU A 224 -1.49 28.46 -32.90
CA LEU A 224 -0.40 28.06 -31.99
C LEU A 224 0.90 27.78 -32.74
N GLN A 225 0.86 27.48 -34.05
CA GLN A 225 2.06 27.23 -34.86
C GLN A 225 3.08 28.39 -34.86
N TYR A 226 2.66 29.60 -34.49
CA TYR A 226 3.53 30.77 -34.39
C TYR A 226 4.35 30.80 -33.08
N MET A 227 3.96 30.05 -32.06
CA MET A 227 4.61 29.99 -30.74
C MET A 227 5.75 28.97 -30.72
N LYS A 228 6.77 29.14 -31.57
CA LYS A 228 7.84 28.13 -31.76
C LYS A 228 8.71 27.85 -30.52
N GLN A 229 8.66 28.70 -29.51
CA GLN A 229 9.39 28.54 -28.25
C GLN A 229 8.55 27.86 -27.16
N LEU A 230 7.31 27.46 -27.47
CA LEU A 230 6.40 26.85 -26.51
C LEU A 230 6.96 25.51 -26.02
N GLN A 231 7.07 25.39 -24.70
CA GLN A 231 7.55 24.22 -23.96
C GLN A 231 6.41 23.51 -23.22
N GLU A 232 5.44 24.27 -22.70
CA GLU A 232 4.30 23.73 -21.96
C GLU A 232 3.01 24.33 -22.48
N LEU A 233 2.05 23.47 -22.82
CA LEU A 233 0.73 23.86 -23.32
C LEU A 233 -0.35 23.15 -22.51
N HIS A 234 -1.14 23.94 -21.78
CA HIS A 234 -2.27 23.46 -20.98
C HIS A 234 -3.58 23.89 -21.62
N LEU A 235 -4.34 22.90 -22.10
CA LEU A 235 -5.64 23.02 -22.74
C LEU A 235 -6.66 22.09 -22.07
N ASP A 236 -6.44 21.73 -20.80
CA ASP A 236 -7.33 20.88 -20.04
C ASP A 236 -8.64 21.58 -19.66
N ARG A 237 -9.71 20.82 -19.40
CA ARG A 237 -11.05 21.37 -19.07
C ARG A 237 -11.51 22.46 -20.04
N SER A 238 -11.24 22.31 -21.34
CA SER A 238 -11.47 23.35 -22.36
C SER A 238 -12.58 23.02 -23.35
N GLU A 239 -13.39 21.99 -23.07
CA GLU A 239 -14.51 21.52 -23.91
C GLU A 239 -14.11 21.19 -25.37
N LEU A 240 -12.83 20.87 -25.63
CA LEU A 240 -12.35 20.58 -26.98
C LEU A 240 -12.97 19.29 -27.51
N THR A 241 -13.54 19.35 -28.72
CA THR A 241 -14.19 18.20 -29.38
C THR A 241 -13.33 17.57 -30.48
N TYR A 242 -12.48 18.35 -31.13
CA TYR A 242 -11.53 17.90 -32.15
C TYR A 242 -10.22 18.70 -32.08
N LEU A 243 -9.16 18.17 -32.68
CA LEU A 243 -7.87 18.84 -32.82
C LEU A 243 -7.54 19.05 -34.30
N PRO A 244 -7.08 20.25 -34.72
CA PRO A 244 -6.65 20.47 -36.10
C PRO A 244 -5.48 19.57 -36.49
N GLN A 245 -5.38 19.20 -37.76
CA GLN A 245 -4.23 18.43 -38.25
C GLN A 245 -2.95 19.25 -38.11
N ARG A 246 -1.89 18.62 -37.56
CA ARG A 246 -0.52 19.15 -37.51
C ARG A 246 -0.33 20.50 -36.78
N PHE A 247 -1.24 20.92 -35.88
CA PHE A 247 -1.05 22.19 -35.15
C PHE A 247 0.19 22.18 -34.23
N LEU A 248 0.68 20.99 -33.85
CA LEU A 248 1.94 20.83 -33.11
C LEU A 248 3.19 20.77 -34.03
N GLY A 249 3.02 20.83 -35.36
CA GLY A 249 4.08 20.59 -36.33
C GLY A 249 5.28 21.53 -36.21
N GLU A 250 5.04 22.78 -35.83
CA GLU A 250 6.04 23.83 -35.65
C GLU A 250 6.51 23.99 -34.19
N LEU A 251 5.94 23.22 -33.26
CA LEU A 251 6.21 23.31 -31.82
C LEU A 251 7.34 22.36 -31.39
N SER A 252 8.53 22.54 -31.97
CA SER A 252 9.67 21.63 -31.76
C SER A 252 10.24 21.63 -30.34
N GLU A 253 9.99 22.69 -29.57
CA GLU A 253 10.43 22.83 -28.18
C GLU A 253 9.41 22.31 -27.15
N LEU A 254 8.24 21.83 -27.60
CA LEU A 254 7.16 21.39 -26.72
C LEU A 254 7.56 20.14 -25.96
N ARG A 255 7.55 20.23 -24.63
CA ARG A 255 7.88 19.16 -23.68
C ARG A 255 6.67 18.61 -22.96
N MET A 256 5.67 19.45 -22.69
CA MET A 256 4.44 19.05 -22.02
C MET A 256 3.22 19.50 -22.79
N LEU A 257 2.29 18.58 -23.01
CA LEU A 257 0.98 18.87 -23.55
C LEU A 257 -0.10 18.26 -22.65
N ASN A 258 -0.96 19.12 -22.09
CA ASN A 258 -2.11 18.71 -21.32
C ASN A 258 -3.42 18.99 -22.08
N LEU A 259 -4.11 17.92 -22.44
CA LEU A 259 -5.40 17.90 -23.12
C LEU A 259 -6.45 17.14 -22.28
N SER A 260 -6.21 16.98 -20.98
CA SER A 260 -7.10 16.21 -20.10
C SER A 260 -8.46 16.87 -19.91
N GLN A 261 -9.47 16.07 -19.55
CA GLN A 261 -10.83 16.52 -19.24
C GLN A 261 -11.47 17.33 -20.38
N ASN A 262 -11.25 16.90 -21.62
CA ASN A 262 -11.90 17.44 -22.81
C ASN A 262 -12.94 16.44 -23.35
N LEU A 263 -13.48 16.70 -24.54
CA LEU A 263 -14.53 15.90 -25.18
C LEU A 263 -14.02 15.18 -26.43
N LEU A 264 -12.70 14.98 -26.54
CA LEU A 264 -12.07 14.40 -27.73
C LEU A 264 -12.51 12.95 -27.95
N THR A 265 -13.05 12.66 -29.13
CA THR A 265 -13.45 11.30 -29.53
C THR A 265 -12.38 10.57 -30.33
N GLU A 266 -11.52 11.31 -31.02
CA GLU A 266 -10.42 10.79 -31.84
C GLU A 266 -9.23 11.75 -31.82
N LEU A 267 -8.06 11.24 -32.23
CA LEU A 267 -6.84 12.03 -32.44
C LEU A 267 -6.43 11.94 -33.91
N PRO A 268 -5.96 13.04 -34.53
CA PRO A 268 -5.38 12.98 -35.87
C PRO A 268 -4.11 12.11 -35.89
N ARG A 269 -3.94 11.30 -36.94
CA ARG A 269 -2.82 10.33 -37.06
C ARG A 269 -1.44 10.94 -36.88
N ASP A 270 -1.22 12.12 -37.46
CA ASP A 270 0.10 12.78 -37.50
C ASP A 270 0.18 13.95 -36.49
N ILE A 271 -0.65 13.96 -35.44
CA ILE A 271 -0.77 15.13 -34.56
C ILE A 271 0.53 15.47 -33.84
N PHE A 272 1.34 14.47 -33.48
CA PHE A 272 2.61 14.63 -32.76
C PHE A 272 3.84 14.69 -33.67
N VAL A 273 3.65 14.71 -34.99
CA VAL A 273 4.76 14.95 -35.93
C VAL A 273 5.25 16.38 -35.74
N GLY A 274 6.55 16.56 -35.44
CA GLY A 274 7.16 17.86 -35.18
C GLY A 274 7.43 18.18 -33.71
N ALA A 275 6.65 17.60 -32.78
CA ALA A 275 6.85 17.75 -31.33
C ALA A 275 7.95 16.80 -30.82
N LEU A 276 9.18 17.00 -31.29
CA LEU A 276 10.30 16.06 -31.12
C LEU A 276 10.78 15.92 -29.67
N LYS A 277 10.59 16.95 -28.84
CA LYS A 277 11.01 17.00 -27.43
C LYS A 277 9.88 16.68 -26.45
N LEU A 278 8.77 16.12 -26.92
CA LEU A 278 7.60 15.88 -26.08
C LEU A 278 7.91 14.78 -25.05
N GLU A 279 7.94 15.18 -23.77
CA GLU A 279 8.25 14.31 -22.61
C GLU A 279 6.98 13.87 -21.87
N ARG A 280 5.96 14.73 -21.80
CA ARG A 280 4.75 14.50 -21.00
C ARG A 280 3.50 14.78 -21.82
N LEU A 281 2.62 13.80 -21.89
CA LEU A 281 1.35 13.90 -22.61
C LEU A 281 0.20 13.43 -21.72
N TYR A 282 -0.73 14.34 -21.45
CA TYR A 282 -1.93 14.07 -20.67
C TYR A 282 -3.16 14.15 -21.56
N LEU A 283 -3.87 13.04 -21.68
CA LEU A 283 -5.09 12.86 -22.47
C LEU A 283 -6.23 12.27 -21.63
N SER A 284 -6.08 12.28 -20.30
CA SER A 284 -7.04 11.64 -19.40
C SER A 284 -8.41 12.32 -19.40
N GLY A 285 -9.48 11.57 -19.12
CA GLY A 285 -10.82 12.14 -19.02
C GLY A 285 -11.39 12.63 -20.36
N ASN A 286 -11.05 11.96 -21.46
CA ASN A 286 -11.60 12.21 -22.80
C ASN A 286 -12.58 11.08 -23.21
N ARG A 287 -12.94 11.01 -24.49
CA ARG A 287 -13.87 10.02 -25.04
C ARG A 287 -13.21 9.13 -26.10
N LEU A 288 -11.88 8.98 -26.04
CA LEU A 288 -11.10 8.25 -27.04
C LEU A 288 -11.44 6.76 -26.99
N SER A 289 -11.86 6.20 -28.13
CA SER A 289 -12.20 4.78 -28.26
C SER A 289 -11.12 3.96 -29.00
N VAL A 290 -10.45 4.60 -29.95
CA VAL A 290 -9.40 4.01 -30.79
C VAL A 290 -8.26 5.02 -30.96
N LEU A 291 -7.02 4.55 -30.87
CA LEU A 291 -5.83 5.34 -31.19
C LEU A 291 -5.34 5.00 -32.61
N PRO A 292 -5.02 6.00 -33.46
CA PRO A 292 -4.45 5.75 -34.77
C PRO A 292 -3.15 4.95 -34.70
N PHE A 293 -2.94 4.04 -35.65
CA PHE A 293 -1.68 3.32 -35.79
C PHE A 293 -0.48 4.29 -35.91
N MET A 294 0.61 4.02 -35.17
CA MET A 294 1.85 4.81 -35.15
C MET A 294 1.71 6.24 -34.60
N LEU A 295 0.64 6.55 -33.84
CA LEU A 295 0.40 7.88 -33.27
C LEU A 295 1.63 8.48 -32.56
N PHE A 296 2.39 7.67 -31.82
CA PHE A 296 3.53 8.12 -31.03
C PHE A 296 4.90 7.86 -31.69
N GLN A 297 4.94 7.58 -32.99
CA GLN A 297 6.17 7.18 -33.69
C GLN A 297 7.30 8.22 -33.58
N THR A 298 6.97 9.51 -33.54
CA THR A 298 7.93 10.62 -33.49
C THR A 298 8.26 11.09 -32.07
N ALA A 299 7.45 10.72 -31.07
CA ALA A 299 7.62 11.13 -29.68
C ALA A 299 8.56 10.19 -28.91
N ALA A 300 9.82 10.12 -29.35
CA ALA A 300 10.81 9.18 -28.81
C ALA A 300 11.21 9.49 -27.35
N ASP A 301 11.16 10.77 -26.96
CA ASP A 301 11.54 11.26 -25.63
C ASP A 301 10.38 11.21 -24.62
N LEU A 302 9.24 10.61 -24.99
CA LEU A 302 8.05 10.54 -24.14
C LEU A 302 8.33 9.70 -22.88
N GLN A 303 8.20 10.33 -21.71
CA GLN A 303 8.43 9.73 -20.39
C GLN A 303 7.13 9.46 -19.62
N VAL A 304 6.11 10.31 -19.79
CA VAL A 304 4.81 10.18 -19.13
C VAL A 304 3.70 10.23 -20.17
N LEU A 305 2.87 9.19 -20.18
CA LEU A 305 1.68 9.11 -21.00
C LEU A 305 0.47 8.75 -20.14
N ASP A 306 -0.46 9.70 -20.05
CA ASP A 306 -1.73 9.51 -19.37
C ASP A 306 -2.90 9.41 -20.35
N LEU A 307 -3.43 8.20 -20.50
CA LEU A 307 -4.60 7.86 -21.31
C LEU A 307 -5.76 7.35 -20.43
N SER A 308 -5.70 7.60 -19.12
CA SER A 308 -6.73 7.14 -18.18
C SER A 308 -8.09 7.78 -18.44
N ASP A 309 -9.16 7.20 -17.90
CA ASP A 309 -10.53 7.77 -18.02
C ASP A 309 -10.93 8.04 -19.48
N ASN A 310 -10.74 7.04 -20.33
CA ASN A 310 -11.14 7.05 -21.73
C ASN A 310 -12.01 5.82 -22.04
N ARG A 311 -12.21 5.50 -23.33
CA ARG A 311 -13.05 4.38 -23.79
C ARG A 311 -12.25 3.40 -24.64
N LEU A 312 -10.93 3.31 -24.41
CA LEU A 312 -10.04 2.50 -25.24
C LEU A 312 -10.37 1.02 -25.10
N LEU A 313 -10.61 0.37 -26.24
CA LEU A 313 -10.94 -1.06 -26.31
C LEU A 313 -9.69 -1.95 -26.43
N SER A 314 -8.68 -1.46 -27.14
CA SER A 314 -7.39 -2.13 -27.35
C SER A 314 -6.38 -1.15 -27.95
N PHE A 315 -5.12 -1.56 -27.98
CA PHE A 315 -4.08 -0.97 -28.81
C PHE A 315 -3.31 -2.10 -29.52
N PRO A 316 -2.79 -1.87 -30.74
CA PRO A 316 -2.14 -2.92 -31.51
C PRO A 316 -0.80 -3.36 -30.90
N ASP A 317 -0.31 -4.54 -31.30
CA ASP A 317 1.04 -4.97 -30.93
C ASP A 317 2.09 -4.02 -31.48
N ASN A 318 3.19 -3.85 -30.73
CA ASN A 318 4.28 -2.93 -31.04
C ASN A 318 3.85 -1.45 -31.17
N PHE A 319 2.69 -1.06 -30.61
CA PHE A 319 2.20 0.32 -30.66
C PHE A 319 3.21 1.33 -30.08
N PHE A 320 3.93 0.93 -29.02
CA PHE A 320 4.94 1.74 -28.34
C PHE A 320 6.38 1.46 -28.79
N ALA A 321 6.59 0.90 -29.99
CA ALA A 321 7.91 0.45 -30.45
C ALA A 321 9.02 1.52 -30.45
N ARG A 322 8.64 2.81 -30.52
CA ARG A 322 9.57 3.96 -30.52
C ARG A 322 9.64 4.71 -29.19
N ASN A 323 8.83 4.35 -28.20
CA ASN A 323 8.68 5.09 -26.95
C ASN A 323 9.43 4.39 -25.80
N GLY A 324 10.69 4.00 -26.05
CA GLY A 324 11.49 3.23 -25.09
C GLY A 324 11.84 3.99 -23.81
N GLN A 325 11.73 5.31 -23.81
CA GLN A 325 11.98 6.20 -22.64
C GLN A 325 10.77 6.34 -21.71
N LEU A 326 9.64 5.69 -22.02
CA LEU A 326 8.42 5.82 -21.23
C LEU A 326 8.62 5.21 -19.84
N ARG A 327 8.42 6.03 -18.80
CA ARG A 327 8.57 5.67 -17.39
C ARG A 327 7.22 5.45 -16.71
N GLN A 328 6.19 6.16 -17.14
CA GLN A 328 4.84 6.09 -16.56
C GLN A 328 3.79 5.95 -17.67
N LEU A 329 2.98 4.90 -17.55
CA LEU A 329 1.86 4.63 -18.45
C LEU A 329 0.58 4.42 -17.64
N HIS A 330 -0.35 5.36 -17.79
CA HIS A 330 -1.65 5.33 -17.15
C HIS A 330 -2.74 4.97 -18.16
N LEU A 331 -3.37 3.82 -17.94
CA LEU A 331 -4.44 3.26 -18.78
C LEU A 331 -5.68 2.88 -17.95
N GLN A 332 -5.73 3.28 -16.68
CA GLN A 332 -6.86 2.96 -15.80
C GLN A 332 -8.17 3.57 -16.28
N ARG A 333 -9.30 2.97 -15.89
CA ARG A 333 -10.65 3.44 -16.26
C ARG A 333 -10.84 3.54 -17.77
N ASN A 334 -10.45 2.48 -18.48
CA ASN A 334 -10.70 2.26 -19.90
C ASN A 334 -11.54 0.98 -20.10
N GLN A 335 -11.63 0.47 -21.34
CA GLN A 335 -12.43 -0.71 -21.70
C GLN A 335 -11.54 -1.81 -22.31
N LEU A 336 -10.26 -1.86 -21.93
CA LEU A 336 -9.30 -2.82 -22.45
C LEU A 336 -9.73 -4.25 -22.10
N LYS A 337 -9.71 -5.16 -23.07
CA LYS A 337 -10.14 -6.56 -22.90
C LYS A 337 -8.98 -7.54 -22.70
N SER A 338 -7.82 -7.25 -23.26
CA SER A 338 -6.64 -8.09 -23.12
C SER A 338 -5.35 -7.31 -23.31
N ILE A 339 -4.25 -7.85 -22.78
CA ILE A 339 -2.88 -7.39 -23.06
C ILE A 339 -2.12 -8.54 -23.73
N GLY A 340 -1.64 -8.30 -24.96
CA GLY A 340 -0.90 -9.26 -25.75
C GLY A 340 0.59 -9.29 -25.41
N LYS A 341 1.28 -10.31 -25.94
CA LYS A 341 2.72 -10.52 -25.72
C LYS A 341 3.59 -9.33 -26.15
N HIS A 342 3.29 -8.70 -27.29
CA HIS A 342 4.12 -7.62 -27.85
C HIS A 342 3.53 -6.23 -27.65
N SER A 343 2.47 -6.10 -26.85
CA SER A 343 1.77 -4.84 -26.67
C SER A 343 2.61 -3.83 -25.86
N LEU A 344 3.44 -4.30 -24.92
CA LEU A 344 4.28 -3.47 -24.03
C LEU A 344 5.80 -3.77 -24.15
N TYR A 345 6.20 -4.60 -25.12
CA TYR A 345 7.54 -5.22 -25.17
C TYR A 345 8.72 -4.23 -25.29
N SER A 346 8.50 -3.04 -25.83
CA SER A 346 9.56 -2.03 -26.03
C SER A 346 9.77 -1.09 -24.83
N LEU A 347 8.90 -1.14 -23.82
CA LEU A 347 8.87 -0.19 -22.70
C LEU A 347 9.85 -0.58 -21.57
N ARG A 348 11.15 -0.68 -21.87
CA ARG A 348 12.16 -1.19 -20.92
C ARG A 348 12.40 -0.29 -19.72
N GLU A 349 12.22 1.02 -19.89
CA GLU A 349 12.39 2.02 -18.82
C GLU A 349 11.11 2.22 -17.99
N LEU A 350 10.07 1.44 -18.23
CA LEU A 350 8.77 1.62 -17.57
C LEU A 350 8.89 1.29 -16.08
N ARG A 351 8.56 2.28 -15.24
CA ARG A 351 8.57 2.17 -13.77
C ARG A 351 7.18 1.99 -13.20
N GLN A 352 6.16 2.55 -13.85
CA GLN A 352 4.78 2.49 -13.41
C GLN A 352 3.84 2.14 -14.56
N LEU A 353 3.00 1.14 -14.30
CA LEU A 353 1.94 0.71 -15.20
C LEU A 353 0.63 0.57 -14.42
N ASP A 354 -0.37 1.38 -14.78
CA ASP A 354 -1.72 1.28 -14.24
C ASP A 354 -2.71 0.83 -15.32
N LEU A 355 -3.22 -0.39 -15.15
CA LEU A 355 -4.24 -1.04 -15.98
C LEU A 355 -5.54 -1.26 -15.20
N SER A 356 -5.71 -0.61 -14.05
CA SER A 356 -6.85 -0.86 -13.17
C SER A 356 -8.18 -0.37 -13.76
N GLN A 357 -9.29 -0.91 -13.26
CA GLN A 357 -10.65 -0.51 -13.67
C GLN A 357 -10.84 -0.60 -15.20
N ASN A 358 -10.39 -1.71 -15.78
CA ASN A 358 -10.61 -2.07 -17.18
C ASN A 358 -11.54 -3.28 -17.27
N SER A 359 -11.62 -3.92 -18.44
CA SER A 359 -12.38 -5.16 -18.66
C SER A 359 -11.47 -6.33 -19.04
N LEU A 360 -10.24 -6.35 -18.50
CA LEU A 360 -9.24 -7.35 -18.86
C LEU A 360 -9.72 -8.74 -18.42
N SER A 361 -9.84 -9.66 -19.37
CA SER A 361 -10.14 -11.07 -19.10
C SER A 361 -8.91 -11.98 -19.25
N VAL A 362 -7.91 -11.53 -20.04
CA VAL A 362 -6.68 -12.27 -20.31
C VAL A 362 -5.49 -11.32 -20.38
N ILE A 363 -4.40 -11.68 -19.71
CA ILE A 363 -3.08 -11.10 -19.91
C ILE A 363 -2.16 -12.24 -20.38
N ASP A 364 -1.48 -12.05 -21.52
CA ASP A 364 -0.53 -13.05 -22.02
C ASP A 364 0.58 -13.30 -20.99
N ARG A 365 0.99 -14.56 -20.83
CA ARG A 365 2.02 -14.99 -19.87
C ARG A 365 3.38 -14.29 -20.05
N LYS A 366 3.64 -13.67 -21.20
CA LYS A 366 4.86 -12.92 -21.54
C LYS A 366 4.59 -11.43 -21.77
N ALA A 367 3.40 -10.92 -21.44
CA ALA A 367 3.05 -9.51 -21.64
C ALA A 367 4.01 -8.52 -20.94
N PHE A 368 4.64 -8.95 -19.84
CA PHE A 368 5.56 -8.14 -19.04
C PHE A 368 7.03 -8.60 -19.14
N GLU A 369 7.38 -9.43 -20.13
CA GLU A 369 8.70 -10.07 -20.26
C GLU A 369 9.86 -9.05 -20.32
N SER A 370 9.60 -7.84 -20.83
CA SER A 370 10.59 -6.77 -21.03
C SER A 370 10.62 -5.69 -19.95
N LEU A 371 9.76 -5.75 -18.92
CA LEU A 371 9.55 -4.66 -17.97
C LEU A 371 10.40 -4.85 -16.70
N ASP A 372 11.70 -5.03 -16.86
CA ASP A 372 12.65 -5.34 -15.78
C ASP A 372 12.80 -4.21 -14.74
N HIS A 373 12.58 -2.96 -15.14
CA HIS A 373 12.62 -1.77 -14.27
C HIS A 373 11.26 -1.41 -13.63
N LEU A 374 10.21 -2.23 -13.85
CA LEU A 374 8.87 -1.93 -13.34
C LEU A 374 8.83 -2.00 -11.81
N LEU A 375 8.48 -0.88 -11.18
CA LEU A 375 8.38 -0.74 -9.73
C LEU A 375 6.95 -0.95 -9.23
N ALA A 376 5.96 -0.50 -10.00
CA ALA A 376 4.55 -0.56 -9.62
C ALA A 376 3.66 -1.06 -10.76
N LEU A 377 2.87 -2.08 -10.46
CA LEU A 377 1.88 -2.66 -11.37
C LEU A 377 0.51 -2.69 -10.69
N ASN A 378 -0.47 -2.04 -11.32
CA ASN A 378 -1.86 -2.11 -10.91
C ASN A 378 -2.71 -2.78 -11.99
N VAL A 379 -3.36 -3.90 -11.65
CA VAL A 379 -4.33 -4.58 -12.51
C VAL A 379 -5.67 -4.79 -11.81
N SER A 380 -5.93 -4.03 -10.73
CA SER A 380 -7.14 -4.20 -9.94
C SER A 380 -8.40 -3.74 -10.65
N GLY A 381 -9.57 -4.26 -10.27
CA GLY A 381 -10.84 -3.88 -10.89
C GLY A 381 -10.95 -4.35 -12.35
N ASN A 382 -10.55 -5.58 -12.61
CA ASN A 382 -10.64 -6.23 -13.92
C ASN A 382 -11.45 -7.54 -13.81
N ASN A 383 -11.55 -8.29 -14.91
CA ASN A 383 -12.28 -9.56 -14.96
C ASN A 383 -11.34 -10.77 -15.12
N LEU A 384 -10.14 -10.69 -14.53
CA LEU A 384 -9.14 -11.75 -14.63
C LEU A 384 -9.55 -12.93 -13.75
N THR A 385 -9.54 -14.14 -14.32
CA THR A 385 -9.89 -15.37 -13.61
C THR A 385 -8.67 -16.20 -13.23
N LEU A 386 -7.59 -16.09 -14.01
CA LEU A 386 -6.38 -16.88 -13.89
C LEU A 386 -5.16 -16.03 -14.26
N LEU A 387 -4.02 -16.34 -13.65
CA LEU A 387 -2.69 -15.82 -14.02
C LEU A 387 -1.75 -16.98 -14.33
N SER A 388 -0.79 -16.75 -15.21
CA SER A 388 0.31 -17.70 -15.41
C SER A 388 1.33 -17.57 -14.29
N SER A 389 1.90 -18.69 -13.81
CA SER A 389 2.93 -18.68 -12.76
C SER A 389 4.26 -18.01 -13.17
N ILE A 390 4.46 -17.71 -14.47
CA ILE A 390 5.65 -17.00 -14.98
C ILE A 390 5.40 -15.51 -15.26
N ILE A 391 4.16 -15.01 -15.08
CA ILE A 391 3.79 -13.67 -15.58
C ILE A 391 4.62 -12.54 -14.98
N PHE A 392 5.07 -12.71 -13.73
CA PHE A 392 5.92 -11.74 -13.04
C PHE A 392 7.41 -12.12 -13.06
N GLN A 393 7.80 -13.21 -13.73
CA GLN A 393 9.16 -13.75 -13.60
C GLN A 393 10.27 -12.74 -13.94
N SER A 394 10.04 -11.86 -14.92
CA SER A 394 10.98 -10.81 -15.34
C SER A 394 10.94 -9.54 -14.49
N LEU A 395 9.92 -9.37 -13.62
CA LEU A 395 9.70 -8.15 -12.85
C LEU A 395 10.54 -8.15 -11.55
N HIS A 396 11.87 -8.05 -11.70
CA HIS A 396 12.83 -8.14 -10.58
C HIS A 396 12.79 -6.90 -9.67
N ALA A 397 12.49 -5.73 -10.23
CA ALA A 397 12.41 -4.47 -9.50
C ALA A 397 11.02 -4.22 -8.86
N LEU A 398 10.04 -5.12 -9.06
CA LEU A 398 8.66 -4.89 -8.64
C LEU A 398 8.56 -4.72 -7.13
N ARG A 399 8.04 -3.57 -6.71
CA ARG A 399 7.82 -3.21 -5.30
C ARG A 399 6.35 -3.23 -4.93
N GLN A 400 5.45 -2.91 -5.86
CA GLN A 400 4.03 -2.79 -5.59
C GLN A 400 3.20 -3.55 -6.62
N LEU A 401 2.28 -4.36 -6.11
CA LEU A 401 1.36 -5.12 -6.93
C LEU A 401 -0.04 -5.08 -6.33
N ASP A 402 -1.00 -4.64 -7.14
CA ASP A 402 -2.42 -4.72 -6.82
C ASP A 402 -3.17 -5.61 -7.82
N LEU A 403 -3.71 -6.70 -7.28
CA LEU A 403 -4.51 -7.71 -7.97
C LEU A 403 -5.99 -7.67 -7.55
N SER A 404 -6.36 -6.72 -6.70
CA SER A 404 -7.68 -6.67 -6.05
C SER A 404 -8.84 -6.56 -7.05
N ARG A 405 -10.07 -6.86 -6.64
CA ARG A 405 -11.28 -6.72 -7.48
C ARG A 405 -11.13 -7.42 -8.84
N ASN A 406 -10.73 -8.68 -8.78
CA ASN A 406 -10.65 -9.59 -9.91
C ASN A 406 -11.39 -10.89 -9.57
N GLN A 407 -11.49 -11.82 -10.51
CA GLN A 407 -12.24 -13.07 -10.36
C GLN A 407 -11.34 -14.29 -10.04
N PHE A 408 -10.25 -14.06 -9.31
CA PHE A 408 -9.32 -15.11 -8.92
C PHE A 408 -9.92 -16.05 -7.86
N LYS A 409 -10.10 -17.32 -8.20
CA LYS A 409 -10.44 -18.37 -7.22
C LYS A 409 -9.22 -18.90 -6.46
N GLN A 410 -8.05 -18.81 -7.09
CA GLN A 410 -6.74 -19.16 -6.54
C GLN A 410 -5.66 -18.42 -7.32
N LEU A 411 -4.53 -18.14 -6.67
CA LEU A 411 -3.31 -17.73 -7.34
C LEU A 411 -2.44 -18.96 -7.65
N PRO A 412 -1.75 -18.99 -8.81
CA PRO A 412 -0.91 -20.12 -9.17
C PRO A 412 0.29 -20.27 -8.21
N SER A 413 0.69 -21.51 -7.94
CA SER A 413 1.88 -21.81 -7.13
C SER A 413 3.14 -21.25 -7.78
N GLY A 414 4.09 -20.76 -6.97
CA GLY A 414 5.35 -20.18 -7.45
C GLY A 414 5.20 -18.86 -8.23
N LEU A 415 4.08 -18.14 -8.10
CA LEU A 415 3.85 -16.86 -8.78
C LEU A 415 4.90 -15.79 -8.45
N PHE A 416 5.42 -15.79 -7.22
CA PHE A 416 6.34 -14.79 -6.70
C PHE A 416 7.78 -15.30 -6.55
N GLN A 417 8.14 -16.40 -7.21
CA GLN A 417 9.43 -17.07 -7.06
C GLN A 417 10.65 -16.14 -7.32
N ARG A 418 10.50 -15.05 -8.08
CA ARG A 418 11.57 -14.11 -8.42
C ARG A 418 11.40 -12.72 -7.79
N GLN A 419 10.39 -12.50 -6.95
CA GLN A 419 9.95 -11.18 -6.47
C GLN A 419 10.65 -10.73 -5.17
N ARG A 420 11.98 -10.64 -5.18
CA ARG A 420 12.80 -10.24 -4.01
C ARG A 420 12.57 -8.80 -3.53
N SER A 421 12.06 -7.96 -4.43
CA SER A 421 11.86 -6.52 -4.18
C SER A 421 10.46 -6.14 -3.71
N LEU A 422 9.52 -7.10 -3.67
CA LEU A 422 8.11 -6.81 -3.42
C LEU A 422 7.89 -6.32 -2.00
N VAL A 423 7.25 -5.16 -1.86
CA VAL A 423 6.99 -4.47 -0.58
C VAL A 423 5.50 -4.48 -0.24
N LEU A 424 4.65 -4.31 -1.25
CA LEU A 424 3.20 -4.19 -1.10
C LEU A 424 2.49 -5.15 -2.04
N LEU A 425 1.60 -5.97 -1.47
CA LEU A 425 0.73 -6.87 -2.20
C LEU A 425 -0.72 -6.71 -1.74
N ARG A 426 -1.61 -6.46 -2.70
CA ARG A 426 -3.06 -6.39 -2.49
C ARG A 426 -3.81 -7.42 -3.33
N ILE A 427 -4.67 -8.17 -2.67
CA ILE A 427 -5.53 -9.22 -3.25
C ILE A 427 -6.92 -9.11 -2.60
N ASP A 428 -7.41 -7.87 -2.45
CA ASP A 428 -8.70 -7.60 -1.84
C ASP A 428 -9.83 -7.89 -2.81
N GLU A 429 -11.02 -8.23 -2.32
CA GLU A 429 -12.22 -8.42 -3.14
C GLU A 429 -11.99 -9.40 -4.31
N THR A 430 -11.30 -10.51 -4.04
CA THR A 430 -11.19 -11.63 -4.99
C THR A 430 -12.00 -12.82 -4.47
N PRO A 431 -12.60 -13.66 -5.32
CA PRO A 431 -13.31 -14.85 -4.86
C PRO A 431 -12.33 -15.98 -4.47
N ILE A 432 -11.19 -15.66 -3.85
CA ILE A 432 -10.15 -16.64 -3.51
C ILE A 432 -10.64 -17.58 -2.42
N GLU A 433 -10.44 -18.88 -2.62
CA GLU A 433 -10.95 -19.93 -1.72
C GLU A 433 -9.80 -20.52 -0.87
N GLN A 434 -8.59 -20.54 -1.42
CA GLN A 434 -7.39 -21.11 -0.78
C GLN A 434 -6.10 -20.46 -1.29
N PHE A 435 -5.03 -20.56 -0.49
CA PHE A 435 -3.69 -20.16 -0.90
C PHE A 435 -2.79 -21.36 -1.19
N SER A 436 -2.09 -21.29 -2.31
CA SER A 436 -0.98 -22.17 -2.67
C SER A 436 0.34 -21.62 -2.11
N ASN A 437 1.42 -22.40 -2.21
CA ASN A 437 2.75 -21.87 -1.94
C ASN A 437 3.17 -20.91 -3.06
N TRP A 438 3.27 -19.62 -2.74
CA TRP A 438 3.56 -18.58 -3.74
C TRP A 438 5.00 -18.56 -4.25
N ILE A 439 5.94 -19.24 -3.58
CA ILE A 439 7.35 -19.23 -3.95
C ILE A 439 7.80 -20.54 -4.63
N SER A 440 7.00 -21.60 -4.53
CA SER A 440 7.31 -22.92 -5.08
C SER A 440 6.17 -23.49 -5.92
N ARG A 441 6.52 -24.07 -7.08
CA ARG A 441 5.56 -24.77 -7.94
C ARG A 441 5.38 -26.25 -7.57
N TYR A 442 6.40 -26.83 -6.95
CA TYR A 442 6.53 -28.29 -6.81
C TYR A 442 6.51 -28.75 -5.36
N ASP A 443 6.89 -27.87 -4.43
CA ASP A 443 7.00 -28.18 -3.02
C ASP A 443 6.16 -27.20 -2.21
N GLU A 444 5.01 -27.67 -1.74
CA GLU A 444 4.07 -26.87 -0.93
C GLU A 444 4.65 -26.48 0.43
N SER A 445 5.65 -27.23 0.92
CA SER A 445 6.32 -27.00 2.21
C SER A 445 7.54 -26.08 2.12
N LEU A 446 7.96 -25.69 0.90
CA LEU A 446 9.14 -24.86 0.71
C LEU A 446 9.01 -23.52 1.44
N VAL A 447 10.02 -23.21 2.24
CA VAL A 447 10.20 -21.91 2.88
C VAL A 447 11.52 -21.31 2.41
N ASP A 448 11.46 -20.13 1.79
CA ASP A 448 12.63 -19.35 1.41
C ASP A 448 12.41 -17.90 1.86
N PRO A 449 12.98 -17.49 3.01
CA PRO A 449 12.78 -16.17 3.57
C PRO A 449 13.43 -15.07 2.72
N GLN A 450 14.24 -15.38 1.70
CA GLN A 450 14.85 -14.37 0.82
C GLN A 450 13.91 -13.90 -0.31
N VAL A 451 12.89 -14.68 -0.67
CA VAL A 451 12.05 -14.36 -1.84
C VAL A 451 11.06 -13.24 -1.56
N LEU A 452 10.33 -13.27 -0.45
CA LEU A 452 9.38 -12.21 -0.07
C LEU A 452 9.87 -11.41 1.15
N HIS A 453 11.19 -11.38 1.37
CA HIS A 453 11.81 -10.74 2.53
C HIS A 453 11.43 -9.26 2.70
N ARG A 454 11.24 -8.54 1.60
CA ARG A 454 10.94 -7.10 1.62
C ARG A 454 9.45 -6.78 1.78
N LEU A 455 8.57 -7.80 1.82
CA LEU A 455 7.13 -7.60 1.91
C LEU A 455 6.77 -7.02 3.28
N ARG A 456 6.18 -5.82 3.29
CA ARG A 456 5.78 -5.07 4.49
C ARG A 456 4.27 -4.94 4.60
N TYR A 457 3.55 -4.92 3.47
CA TYR A 457 2.11 -4.75 3.44
C TYR A 457 1.47 -5.91 2.67
N LEU A 458 0.57 -6.62 3.34
CA LEU A 458 -0.25 -7.66 2.74
C LEU A 458 -1.72 -7.41 3.09
N SER A 459 -2.53 -7.17 2.07
CA SER A 459 -3.99 -7.06 2.21
C SER A 459 -4.68 -8.13 1.39
N VAL A 460 -5.49 -8.91 2.09
CA VAL A 460 -6.34 -9.98 1.58
C VAL A 460 -7.69 -9.83 2.26
N GLN A 461 -8.43 -8.79 1.89
CA GLN A 461 -9.73 -8.47 2.51
C GLN A 461 -10.89 -8.83 1.61
N GLN A 462 -12.07 -9.05 2.19
CA GLN A 462 -13.31 -9.25 1.44
C GLN A 462 -13.33 -10.50 0.54
N ASN A 463 -12.55 -11.53 0.89
CA ASN A 463 -12.54 -12.84 0.23
C ASN A 463 -13.34 -13.85 1.07
N ARG A 464 -14.67 -13.74 1.07
CA ARG A 464 -15.58 -14.49 1.98
C ARG A 464 -15.45 -16.02 1.93
N LYS A 465 -14.90 -16.57 0.85
CA LYS A 465 -14.70 -18.02 0.69
C LYS A 465 -13.36 -18.52 1.24
N LEU A 466 -12.45 -17.62 1.59
CA LEU A 466 -11.16 -17.97 2.18
C LEU A 466 -11.37 -18.37 3.64
N THR A 467 -11.24 -19.66 3.94
CA THR A 467 -11.50 -20.21 5.28
C THR A 467 -10.26 -20.55 6.10
N TYR A 468 -9.10 -20.69 5.44
CA TYR A 468 -7.84 -21.07 6.06
C TYR A 468 -6.65 -20.36 5.42
N LEU A 469 -5.62 -20.08 6.22
CA LEU A 469 -4.33 -19.54 5.78
C LEU A 469 -3.22 -20.58 6.03
N PRO A 470 -2.35 -20.88 5.06
CA PRO A 470 -1.27 -21.83 5.27
C PRO A 470 -0.16 -21.23 6.16
N ALA A 471 0.41 -22.05 7.04
CA ALA A 471 1.53 -21.66 7.91
C ALA A 471 2.75 -21.15 7.12
N THR A 472 2.98 -21.68 5.92
CA THR A 472 4.06 -21.29 5.01
C THR A 472 3.94 -19.85 4.53
N LEU A 473 2.73 -19.24 4.54
CA LEU A 473 2.55 -17.83 4.19
C LEU A 473 3.38 -16.94 5.13
N PHE A 474 3.26 -17.15 6.44
CA PHE A 474 3.96 -16.35 7.44
C PHE A 474 5.45 -16.67 7.49
N ALA A 475 5.84 -17.93 7.30
CA ALA A 475 7.23 -18.34 7.24
C ALA A 475 7.98 -17.68 6.07
N ASN A 476 7.31 -17.49 4.93
CA ASN A 476 7.87 -16.84 3.75
C ASN A 476 7.83 -15.30 3.80
N THR A 477 7.09 -14.71 4.74
CA THR A 477 6.86 -13.25 4.80
C THR A 477 7.17 -12.67 6.19
N PRO A 478 8.37 -12.89 6.75
CA PRO A 478 8.67 -12.58 8.16
C PRO A 478 8.67 -11.08 8.50
N ASN A 479 8.79 -10.19 7.51
CA ASN A 479 8.93 -8.74 7.70
C ASN A 479 7.63 -7.94 7.49
N ILE A 480 6.47 -8.61 7.41
CA ILE A 480 5.19 -7.92 7.29
C ILE A 480 4.99 -6.98 8.50
N ARG A 481 4.63 -5.73 8.20
CA ARG A 481 4.24 -4.70 9.16
C ARG A 481 2.74 -4.53 9.22
N GLU A 482 2.05 -4.68 8.10
CA GLU A 482 0.61 -4.54 8.01
C GLU A 482 -0.01 -5.78 7.36
N LEU A 483 -0.85 -6.48 8.11
CA LEU A 483 -1.59 -7.65 7.67
C LEU A 483 -3.09 -7.40 7.82
N LEU A 484 -3.77 -7.24 6.68
CA LEU A 484 -5.20 -6.99 6.65
C LEU A 484 -5.94 -8.20 6.07
N LEU A 485 -6.75 -8.82 6.91
CA LEU A 485 -7.51 -10.05 6.66
C LEU A 485 -9.00 -9.88 6.98
N ALA A 486 -9.51 -8.65 6.93
CA ALA A 486 -10.89 -8.37 7.27
C ALA A 486 -11.88 -8.93 6.23
N GLU A 487 -13.08 -9.27 6.69
CA GLU A 487 -14.21 -9.71 5.87
C GLU A 487 -13.93 -10.93 5.00
N ASN A 488 -13.12 -11.88 5.49
CA ASN A 488 -12.98 -13.21 4.89
C ASN A 488 -13.86 -14.23 5.64
N GLY A 489 -13.67 -15.52 5.36
CA GLY A 489 -14.39 -16.62 6.02
C GLY A 489 -13.51 -17.41 7.00
N LEU A 490 -12.44 -16.80 7.55
CA LEU A 490 -11.41 -17.53 8.31
C LEU A 490 -12.00 -18.15 9.58
N LEU A 491 -11.74 -19.45 9.78
CA LEU A 491 -12.17 -20.19 10.97
C LEU A 491 -11.14 -20.14 12.11
N GLN A 492 -9.85 -20.03 11.75
CA GLN A 492 -8.73 -19.97 12.69
C GLN A 492 -7.54 -19.23 12.06
N LEU A 493 -6.65 -18.73 12.91
CA LEU A 493 -5.34 -18.19 12.52
C LEU A 493 -4.23 -19.18 12.87
N PRO A 494 -3.27 -19.46 11.97
CA PRO A 494 -2.09 -20.27 12.29
C PRO A 494 -1.25 -19.68 13.42
N THR A 495 -0.68 -20.55 14.27
CA THR A 495 0.18 -20.13 15.40
C THR A 495 1.48 -19.46 14.95
N GLN A 496 1.92 -19.72 13.71
CA GLN A 496 3.10 -19.12 13.09
C GLN A 496 2.99 -17.61 12.87
N ILE A 497 1.81 -17.00 13.08
CA ILE A 497 1.66 -15.54 13.08
C ILE A 497 2.58 -14.85 14.08
N SER A 498 2.98 -15.53 15.17
CA SER A 498 3.95 -15.00 16.13
C SER A 498 5.36 -14.82 15.55
N GLY A 499 5.67 -15.47 14.43
CA GLY A 499 6.92 -15.26 13.68
C GLY A 499 7.02 -13.87 13.04
N LEU A 500 5.89 -13.16 12.89
CA LEU A 500 5.83 -11.81 12.30
C LEU A 500 6.25 -10.74 13.33
N SER A 501 7.49 -10.80 13.82
CA SER A 501 8.01 -9.92 14.88
C SER A 501 7.94 -8.42 14.58
N ARG A 502 7.85 -8.05 13.31
CA ARG A 502 7.72 -6.66 12.82
C ARG A 502 6.27 -6.20 12.59
N LEU A 503 5.28 -7.04 12.92
CA LEU A 503 3.88 -6.74 12.69
C LEU A 503 3.43 -5.58 13.56
N GLN A 504 2.92 -4.53 12.93
CA GLN A 504 2.43 -3.30 13.53
C GLN A 504 0.91 -3.19 13.50
N ARG A 505 0.31 -3.70 12.43
CA ARG A 505 -1.13 -3.63 12.18
C ARG A 505 -1.67 -5.00 11.81
N LEU A 506 -2.64 -5.49 12.59
CA LEU A 506 -3.37 -6.71 12.30
C LEU A 506 -4.87 -6.43 12.30
N SER A 507 -5.55 -6.75 11.20
CA SER A 507 -7.00 -6.74 11.13
C SER A 507 -7.52 -8.10 10.70
N VAL A 508 -8.36 -8.71 11.55
CA VAL A 508 -9.07 -9.98 11.27
C VAL A 508 -10.57 -9.80 11.49
N ARG A 509 -11.04 -8.55 11.36
CA ARG A 509 -12.44 -8.17 11.55
C ARG A 509 -13.37 -8.94 10.61
N GLY A 510 -14.55 -9.33 11.07
CA GLY A 510 -15.59 -9.85 10.17
C GLY A 510 -15.27 -11.22 9.58
N ASN A 511 -14.59 -12.08 10.33
CA ASN A 511 -14.33 -13.48 9.99
C ASN A 511 -15.22 -14.41 10.84
N SER A 512 -14.97 -15.71 10.80
CA SER A 512 -15.65 -16.73 11.60
C SER A 512 -14.72 -17.35 12.66
N LEU A 513 -13.81 -16.55 13.23
CA LEU A 513 -12.81 -17.05 14.17
C LEU A 513 -13.46 -17.50 15.49
N GLY A 514 -13.22 -18.75 15.89
CA GLY A 514 -13.64 -19.29 17.20
C GLY A 514 -12.73 -18.88 18.36
N SER A 515 -11.44 -18.70 18.08
CA SER A 515 -10.42 -18.26 19.03
C SER A 515 -9.27 -17.55 18.30
N LEU A 516 -8.38 -16.92 19.07
CA LEU A 516 -7.13 -16.32 18.61
C LEU A 516 -5.95 -17.07 19.24
N PRO A 517 -4.85 -17.31 18.51
CA PRO A 517 -3.67 -17.94 19.07
C PRO A 517 -3.02 -17.02 20.12
N GLU A 518 -2.74 -17.57 21.30
CA GLU A 518 -2.20 -16.83 22.45
C GLU A 518 -0.87 -16.12 22.13
N ASN A 519 -0.04 -16.72 21.27
CA ASN A 519 1.27 -16.19 20.90
C ASN A 519 1.22 -14.81 20.20
N ILE A 520 0.04 -14.33 19.78
CA ILE A 520 -0.13 -12.96 19.26
C ILE A 520 0.28 -11.93 20.32
N LYS A 521 0.12 -12.22 21.62
CA LYS A 521 0.50 -11.30 22.70
C LYS A 521 2.02 -11.01 22.76
N GLU A 522 2.83 -11.84 22.11
CA GLU A 522 4.30 -11.71 22.06
C GLU A 522 4.76 -10.67 21.01
N LEU A 523 3.86 -10.23 20.13
CA LEU A 523 4.13 -9.25 19.07
C LEU A 523 4.29 -7.84 19.65
N ARG A 524 5.51 -7.51 20.11
CA ARG A 524 5.83 -6.24 20.79
C ARG A 524 5.64 -4.99 19.94
N GLN A 525 5.71 -5.12 18.61
CA GLN A 525 5.52 -4.00 17.69
C GLN A 525 4.07 -3.80 17.25
N LEU A 526 3.12 -4.62 17.73
CA LEU A 526 1.72 -4.55 17.33
C LEU A 526 1.02 -3.37 18.01
N HIS A 527 0.74 -2.31 17.26
CA HIS A 527 0.11 -1.08 17.75
C HIS A 527 -1.39 -1.03 17.43
N TYR A 528 -1.83 -1.75 16.40
CA TYR A 528 -3.24 -1.81 16.02
C TYR A 528 -3.68 -3.26 15.83
N LEU A 529 -4.76 -3.61 16.52
CA LEU A 529 -5.44 -4.89 16.41
C LEU A 529 -6.93 -4.63 16.16
N ASN A 530 -7.50 -5.28 15.16
CA ASN A 530 -8.96 -5.32 14.95
C ASN A 530 -9.47 -6.74 14.85
N ILE A 531 -10.20 -7.17 15.89
CA ILE A 531 -10.69 -8.54 16.08
C ILE A 531 -12.22 -8.62 16.10
N LEU A 532 -12.91 -7.53 15.77
CA LEU A 532 -14.36 -7.43 15.88
C LEU A 532 -15.11 -8.29 14.85
N GLY A 533 -16.36 -8.65 15.16
CA GLY A 533 -17.22 -9.35 14.21
C GLY A 533 -16.76 -10.78 13.92
N ASN A 534 -16.32 -11.50 14.96
CA ASN A 534 -15.98 -12.93 14.93
C ASN A 534 -16.88 -13.72 15.89
N GLU A 535 -16.80 -15.06 15.83
CA GLU A 535 -17.62 -15.98 16.64
C GLU A 535 -16.83 -16.58 17.82
N TYR A 536 -16.24 -15.72 18.66
CA TYR A 536 -15.39 -16.17 19.75
C TYR A 536 -16.15 -17.02 20.79
N GLN A 537 -15.64 -18.22 21.08
CA GLN A 537 -16.27 -19.17 22.00
C GLN A 537 -16.21 -18.72 23.46
N CYS A 538 -15.22 -17.88 23.81
CA CYS A 538 -14.99 -17.39 25.17
C CYS A 538 -14.82 -18.48 26.23
N ASP A 539 -13.96 -19.46 25.94
CA ASP A 539 -13.53 -20.50 26.88
C ASP A 539 -12.09 -20.24 27.36
N CYS A 540 -11.46 -21.27 27.96
CA CYS A 540 -10.09 -21.15 28.44
C CYS A 540 -9.05 -20.90 27.33
N SER A 541 -9.35 -21.16 26.05
CA SER A 541 -8.44 -20.83 24.93
C SER A 541 -8.29 -19.32 24.70
N MET A 542 -9.29 -18.52 25.13
CA MET A 542 -9.31 -17.07 25.00
C MET A 542 -9.06 -16.35 26.34
N TYR A 543 -8.89 -17.10 27.43
CA TYR A 543 -8.74 -16.55 28.79
C TYR A 543 -7.60 -15.53 28.92
N TRP A 544 -6.47 -15.78 28.25
CA TRP A 544 -5.30 -14.91 28.20
C TRP A 544 -5.59 -13.49 27.70
N LEU A 545 -6.64 -13.31 26.89
CA LEU A 545 -7.02 -12.02 26.31
C LEU A 545 -7.35 -10.99 27.38
N THR A 546 -7.90 -11.43 28.52
CA THR A 546 -8.26 -10.55 29.64
C THR A 546 -7.03 -9.86 30.23
N ALA A 547 -6.01 -10.62 30.58
CA ALA A 547 -4.77 -10.11 31.12
C ALA A 547 -4.03 -9.23 30.10
N TRP A 548 -4.11 -9.58 28.81
CA TRP A 548 -3.47 -8.80 27.77
C TRP A 548 -4.16 -7.46 27.55
N LEU A 549 -5.47 -7.41 27.25
CA LEU A 549 -6.15 -6.16 26.93
C LEU A 549 -6.38 -5.23 28.13
N ALA A 550 -6.41 -5.76 29.35
CA ALA A 550 -6.48 -4.97 30.58
C ALA A 550 -5.14 -4.33 30.96
N ASN A 551 -4.01 -4.83 30.43
CA ASN A 551 -2.70 -4.29 30.75
C ASN A 551 -2.46 -2.95 30.02
N THR A 552 -2.26 -1.88 30.79
CA THR A 552 -2.00 -0.53 30.28
C THR A 552 -0.63 -0.38 29.62
N SER A 553 0.31 -1.29 29.88
CA SER A 553 1.65 -1.31 29.27
C SER A 553 1.73 -2.05 27.94
N THR A 554 0.59 -2.38 27.34
CA THR A 554 0.54 -3.08 26.05
C THR A 554 0.85 -2.13 24.90
N SER A 555 1.54 -2.63 23.88
CA SER A 555 1.83 -1.89 22.65
C SER A 555 0.58 -1.34 21.96
N LEU A 556 -0.59 -1.95 22.18
CA LEU A 556 -1.89 -1.53 21.65
C LEU A 556 -2.44 -0.24 22.28
N ARG A 557 -2.02 0.10 23.50
CA ARG A 557 -2.48 1.30 24.24
C ARG A 557 -1.48 2.45 24.20
N HIS A 558 -0.27 2.21 23.70
CA HIS A 558 0.72 3.25 23.45
C HIS A 558 0.34 4.04 22.18
N GLN A 559 0.07 5.34 22.34
CA GLN A 559 -0.38 6.23 21.26
C GLN A 559 0.60 6.27 20.08
N MET A 560 0.08 6.24 18.86
CA MET A 560 0.80 6.78 17.70
C MET A 560 1.09 8.28 17.93
N PRO A 561 2.23 8.82 17.48
CA PRO A 561 2.43 10.26 17.38
C PRO A 561 1.30 10.87 16.54
N GLN A 562 0.67 11.92 17.08
CA GLN A 562 -0.51 12.57 16.51
C GLN A 562 -0.30 12.94 15.03
N ALA A 563 -1.15 12.40 14.15
CA ALA A 563 -1.37 12.98 12.84
C ALA A 563 -1.94 14.40 13.03
N GLN A 564 -1.24 15.40 12.49
CA GLN A 564 -1.62 16.80 12.59
C GLN A 564 -3.04 17.03 12.04
N ASN A 565 -3.82 17.82 12.78
CA ASN A 565 -5.13 18.32 12.40
C ASN A 565 -5.12 18.97 11.01
N HIS A 566 -5.72 18.30 10.03
CA HIS A 566 -6.30 18.97 8.87
C HIS A 566 -7.81 18.83 8.90
N SER A 567 -8.45 19.81 9.53
CA SER A 567 -9.85 20.16 9.30
C SER A 567 -9.97 20.85 7.94
N ASN A 568 -10.49 20.15 6.93
CA ASN A 568 -11.34 20.76 5.91
C ASN A 568 -12.16 19.65 5.22
N GLY A 569 -13.48 19.83 5.23
CA GLY A 569 -14.43 18.88 4.70
C GLY A 569 -14.27 18.67 3.20
N SER A 570 -14.02 17.43 2.80
CA SER A 570 -14.52 16.88 1.55
C SER A 570 -14.85 15.40 1.77
N THR A 571 -16.11 15.06 1.53
CA THR A 571 -16.65 13.71 1.63
C THR A 571 -16.11 12.87 0.47
N ASN A 572 -15.02 12.16 0.72
CA ASN A 572 -14.61 10.94 0.02
C ASN A 572 -13.82 10.08 1.01
N GLN A 573 -14.51 9.61 2.05
CA GLN A 573 -13.96 8.62 2.97
C GLN A 573 -13.94 7.26 2.26
N THR A 574 -12.75 6.72 2.05
CA THR A 574 -12.60 5.28 1.80
C THR A 574 -13.12 4.53 3.04
N PRO A 575 -13.75 3.35 2.91
CA PRO A 575 -14.41 2.70 4.04
C PRO A 575 -13.47 2.11 5.13
N LEU A 576 -12.15 2.32 5.04
CA LEU A 576 -11.17 1.47 5.74
C LEU A 576 -10.37 2.07 6.90
N ASP A 577 -10.44 3.38 7.19
CA ASP A 577 -9.57 3.97 8.23
C ASP A 577 -10.25 5.08 9.04
N SER A 578 -11.16 4.70 9.95
CA SER A 578 -11.23 5.40 11.23
C SER A 578 -10.51 4.52 12.25
N TYR A 579 -9.31 4.93 12.68
CA TYR A 579 -8.55 4.29 13.75
C TYR A 579 -9.35 4.34 15.06
N GLU A 580 -10.26 3.38 15.26
CA GLU A 580 -10.93 3.21 16.54
C GLU A 580 -9.89 2.77 17.57
N SER A 581 -9.79 3.53 18.67
CA SER A 581 -9.00 3.15 19.84
C SER A 581 -9.31 1.72 20.26
N ILE A 582 -8.30 1.00 20.76
CA ILE A 582 -8.48 -0.36 21.30
C ILE A 582 -9.58 -0.39 22.39
N ASP A 583 -9.78 0.71 23.12
CA ASP A 583 -10.87 0.83 24.11
C ASP A 583 -12.27 0.77 23.48
N HIS A 584 -12.48 1.50 22.38
CA HIS A 584 -13.75 1.43 21.64
C HIS A 584 -14.00 0.04 21.06
N GLN A 585 -12.93 -0.66 20.66
CA GLN A 585 -13.05 -2.04 20.21
C GLN A 585 -13.37 -3.00 21.37
N ILE A 586 -12.80 -2.80 22.56
CA ILE A 586 -13.15 -3.59 23.75
C ILE A 586 -14.63 -3.46 24.08
N ASP A 587 -15.17 -2.25 24.04
CA ASP A 587 -16.61 -1.99 24.23
C ASP A 587 -17.48 -2.65 23.14
N ALA A 588 -16.88 -3.08 22.03
CA ALA A 588 -17.55 -3.76 20.93
C ALA A 588 -17.36 -5.28 20.92
N LEU A 589 -16.44 -5.82 21.70
CA LEU A 589 -16.13 -7.25 21.72
C LEU A 589 -17.26 -8.07 22.35
N LYS A 590 -17.58 -9.21 21.75
CA LYS A 590 -18.59 -10.14 22.25
C LYS A 590 -18.17 -11.59 22.03
N CYS A 591 -18.72 -12.46 22.87
CA CYS A 591 -18.71 -13.90 22.66
C CYS A 591 -19.79 -14.30 21.63
N GLN A 592 -19.70 -15.51 21.06
CA GLN A 592 -20.63 -16.04 20.05
C GLN A 592 -22.10 -15.90 20.46
N TYR A 593 -22.41 -16.13 21.74
CA TYR A 593 -23.76 -15.98 22.33
C TYR A 593 -23.85 -14.87 23.38
N GLY A 594 -22.88 -13.96 23.40
CA GLY A 594 -22.79 -12.89 24.40
C GLY A 594 -23.30 -11.54 23.90
N TYR A 595 -23.48 -10.61 24.84
CA TYR A 595 -23.74 -9.20 24.53
C TYR A 595 -22.44 -8.46 24.21
N ARG A 596 -22.58 -7.35 23.50
CA ARG A 596 -21.49 -6.43 23.16
C ARG A 596 -20.88 -5.84 24.44
N GLY A 597 -19.56 -5.88 24.56
CA GLY A 597 -18.78 -5.37 25.71
C GLY A 597 -18.56 -6.38 26.83
N ASP A 598 -19.29 -7.50 26.88
CA ASP A 598 -19.24 -8.43 28.01
C ASP A 598 -18.10 -9.46 27.92
N MET A 599 -17.40 -9.56 26.79
CA MET A 599 -16.42 -10.62 26.54
C MET A 599 -15.34 -10.73 27.63
N LEU A 600 -14.68 -9.62 27.98
CA LEU A 600 -13.62 -9.64 29.00
C LEU A 600 -14.15 -9.98 30.39
N ARG A 601 -15.38 -9.54 30.70
CA ARG A 601 -16.06 -9.86 31.97
C ARG A 601 -16.39 -11.35 32.05
N VAL A 602 -16.89 -11.96 30.98
CA VAL A 602 -17.17 -13.40 30.90
C VAL A 602 -15.88 -14.20 31.10
N LEU A 603 -14.84 -13.87 30.34
CA LEU A 603 -13.56 -14.55 30.42
C LEU A 603 -12.91 -14.45 31.81
N SER A 604 -12.99 -13.28 32.47
CA SER A 604 -12.42 -13.09 33.82
C SER A 604 -13.06 -13.94 34.91
N LYS A 605 -14.27 -14.45 34.66
CA LYS A 605 -15.00 -15.33 35.59
C LYS A 605 -14.73 -16.81 35.32
N LEU A 606 -13.99 -17.14 34.26
CA LEU A 606 -13.58 -18.52 34.01
C LEU A 606 -12.49 -18.88 35.02
N ASN A 607 -12.72 -19.93 35.80
CA ASN A 607 -11.70 -20.48 36.70
C ASN A 607 -10.74 -21.38 35.91
N CYS A 608 -10.07 -20.85 34.89
CA CYS A 608 -9.10 -21.58 34.09
C CYS A 608 -7.79 -21.74 34.86
N SER A 609 -7.23 -22.95 34.90
CA SER A 609 -6.01 -23.26 35.63
C SER A 609 -5.13 -24.25 34.89
N VAL A 610 -3.82 -24.02 34.98
CA VAL A 610 -2.82 -24.97 34.49
C VAL A 610 -2.95 -26.31 35.23
N PRO A 611 -2.60 -27.43 34.58
CA PRO A 611 -2.61 -28.72 35.24
C PRO A 611 -1.59 -28.74 36.38
N THR A 612 -1.96 -29.28 37.53
CA THR A 612 -1.06 -29.46 38.68
C THR A 612 -1.24 -30.85 39.28
N VAL A 613 -0.14 -31.47 39.68
CA VAL A 613 -0.15 -32.79 40.29
C VAL A 613 -0.65 -32.65 41.72
N VAL A 614 -1.83 -33.21 42.01
CA VAL A 614 -2.45 -33.16 43.34
C VAL A 614 -2.01 -34.34 44.18
N GLN A 615 -2.04 -35.54 43.59
CA GLN A 615 -1.71 -36.78 44.27
C GLN A 615 -1.06 -37.75 43.30
N PHE A 616 -0.07 -38.49 43.78
CA PHE A 616 0.54 -39.62 43.07
C PHE A 616 0.49 -40.85 43.97
N SER A 617 0.53 -42.04 43.38
CA SER A 617 0.57 -43.28 44.17
C SER A 617 1.70 -43.25 45.19
N GLU A 618 1.35 -43.53 46.44
CA GLU A 618 2.33 -43.72 47.50
C GLU A 618 3.28 -44.89 47.16
N PRO A 619 4.55 -44.82 47.55
CA PRO A 619 5.52 -45.88 47.31
C PRO A 619 5.14 -47.14 48.14
N LYS A 620 4.44 -48.08 47.52
CA LYS A 620 3.94 -49.30 48.16
C LYS A 620 4.49 -50.55 47.47
N MET A 621 4.96 -51.49 48.28
CA MET A 621 5.43 -52.79 47.79
C MET A 621 4.28 -53.64 47.23
N HIS A 622 4.36 -53.97 45.94
CA HIS A 622 3.53 -54.93 45.24
C HIS A 622 4.25 -56.30 45.13
N LYS A 623 3.50 -57.40 45.28
CA LYS A 623 4.02 -58.75 45.04
C LYS A 623 4.09 -59.02 43.53
N LEU A 624 5.04 -59.83 43.07
CA LEU A 624 5.00 -60.32 41.69
C LEU A 624 3.68 -61.05 41.40
N LEU A 625 3.23 -61.00 40.15
CA LEU A 625 1.94 -61.53 39.69
C LEU A 625 0.70 -60.85 40.28
N SER A 626 0.86 -59.84 41.15
CA SER A 626 -0.24 -59.00 41.63
C SER A 626 -0.54 -57.86 40.64
N THR A 627 -1.61 -57.10 40.92
CA THR A 627 -1.96 -55.89 40.16
C THR A 627 -1.50 -54.65 40.92
N ALA A 628 -0.83 -53.73 40.24
CA ALA A 628 -0.53 -52.39 40.76
C ALA A 628 -1.45 -51.37 40.11
N LYS A 629 -1.94 -50.45 40.92
CA LYS A 629 -2.67 -49.26 40.48
C LYS A 629 -1.73 -48.08 40.62
N LEU A 630 -1.36 -47.49 39.49
CA LEU A 630 -0.60 -46.26 39.43
C LEU A 630 -1.60 -45.12 39.21
N GLU A 631 -1.65 -44.23 40.18
CA GLU A 631 -2.51 -43.06 40.23
C GLU A 631 -1.66 -41.82 40.00
N CYS A 632 -2.17 -40.97 39.13
CA CYS A 632 -1.63 -39.66 38.86
C CYS A 632 -2.84 -38.73 38.80
N GLN A 633 -3.22 -38.22 39.96
CA GLN A 633 -4.35 -37.32 40.08
C GLN A 633 -3.88 -35.91 39.79
N ILE A 634 -4.36 -35.37 38.69
CA ILE A 634 -4.07 -34.01 38.25
C ILE A 634 -5.32 -33.17 38.41
N SER A 635 -5.17 -31.96 38.93
CA SER A 635 -6.19 -30.92 38.85
C SER A 635 -5.86 -29.94 37.75
N GLY A 636 -6.87 -29.34 37.13
CA GLY A 636 -6.71 -28.40 36.04
C GLY A 636 -8.08 -28.01 35.52
N SER A 637 -8.19 -26.82 34.95
CA SER A 637 -9.43 -26.32 34.39
C SER A 637 -9.12 -25.68 33.02
N PRO A 638 -9.61 -26.26 31.91
CA PRO A 638 -10.48 -27.44 31.83
C PRO A 638 -9.75 -28.72 32.28
N VAL A 639 -10.51 -29.77 32.55
CA VAL A 639 -9.97 -31.08 32.98
C VAL A 639 -8.89 -31.51 31.96
N PRO A 640 -7.67 -31.85 32.41
CA PRO A 640 -6.59 -32.17 31.50
C PRO A 640 -6.68 -33.58 30.96
N ASP A 641 -6.21 -33.76 29.73
CA ASP A 641 -5.92 -35.07 29.17
C ASP A 641 -4.70 -35.67 29.87
N ILE A 642 -4.68 -37.00 30.01
CA ILE A 642 -3.62 -37.73 30.71
C ILE A 642 -2.95 -38.71 29.74
N ILE A 643 -1.63 -38.61 29.62
CA ILE A 643 -0.80 -39.53 28.83
C ILE A 643 0.16 -40.28 29.77
N TRP A 644 0.12 -41.61 29.72
CA TRP A 644 1.08 -42.46 30.40
C TRP A 644 2.14 -42.97 29.43
N VAL A 645 3.40 -42.82 29.82
CA VAL A 645 4.56 -43.44 29.18
C VAL A 645 5.11 -44.50 30.12
N THR A 646 5.11 -45.75 29.67
CA THR A 646 5.67 -46.88 30.43
C THR A 646 7.20 -46.97 30.24
N PRO A 647 7.93 -47.73 31.09
CA PRO A 647 9.38 -47.94 30.94
C PRO A 647 9.82 -48.55 29.62
N ARG A 648 8.89 -49.13 28.86
CA ARG A 648 9.11 -49.74 27.54
C ARG A 648 8.60 -48.85 26.40
N ASN A 649 8.45 -47.56 26.67
CA ASN A 649 7.98 -46.55 25.71
C ASN A 649 6.59 -46.79 25.13
N LYS A 650 5.78 -47.66 25.76
CA LYS A 650 4.35 -47.77 25.44
C LYS A 650 3.63 -46.52 25.91
N ILE A 651 2.86 -45.92 25.02
CA ILE A 651 2.13 -44.66 25.24
C ILE A 651 0.63 -44.96 25.30
N LEU A 652 -0.03 -44.48 26.36
CA LEU A 652 -1.47 -44.63 26.55
C LEU A 652 -2.09 -43.26 26.84
N ARG A 653 -3.11 -42.83 26.09
CA ARG A 653 -3.80 -41.54 26.28
C ARG A 653 -5.22 -41.75 26.79
N HIS A 654 -5.56 -41.03 27.85
CA HIS A 654 -6.90 -40.86 28.40
C HIS A 654 -7.36 -39.43 28.12
N HIS A 655 -8.51 -39.30 27.48
CA HIS A 655 -9.08 -38.01 27.09
C HIS A 655 -9.99 -37.50 28.22
N ALA A 656 -10.00 -36.19 28.47
CA ALA A 656 -10.80 -35.55 29.51
C ALA A 656 -12.31 -35.63 29.25
N ASP A 657 -12.71 -35.58 27.97
CA ASP A 657 -14.06 -35.90 27.51
C ASP A 657 -14.45 -37.36 27.84
N PRO A 658 -15.46 -37.59 28.69
CA PRO A 658 -15.88 -38.94 29.11
C PRO A 658 -16.44 -39.79 27.96
N ASP A 659 -16.90 -39.16 26.86
CA ASP A 659 -17.44 -39.89 25.70
C ASP A 659 -16.33 -40.51 24.83
N LYS A 660 -15.08 -40.05 24.99
CA LYS A 660 -13.92 -40.57 24.27
C LYS A 660 -13.22 -41.67 25.05
N ARG A 661 -13.18 -42.87 24.47
CA ARG A 661 -12.48 -44.02 25.07
C ARG A 661 -10.95 -43.84 25.04
N PRO A 662 -10.21 -44.38 26.04
CA PRO A 662 -8.76 -44.40 26.02
C PRO A 662 -8.19 -45.09 24.78
N ILE A 663 -7.07 -44.55 24.28
CA ILE A 663 -6.34 -45.07 23.12
C ILE A 663 -4.94 -45.51 23.52
N ILE A 664 -4.46 -46.56 22.86
CA ILE A 664 -3.09 -47.06 22.96
C ILE A 664 -2.39 -46.75 21.66
N ILE A 665 -1.24 -46.08 21.73
CA ILE A 665 -0.45 -45.72 20.56
C ILE A 665 0.63 -46.78 20.42
N ASP A 666 0.62 -47.49 19.29
CA ASP A 666 1.56 -48.57 19.05
C ASP A 666 2.93 -47.96 18.68
N SER A 667 3.80 -47.82 19.68
CA SER A 667 5.19 -47.43 19.47
C SER A 667 5.90 -48.52 18.68
N LYS A 668 6.76 -48.16 17.71
CA LYS A 668 7.62 -49.11 16.99
C LYS A 668 8.31 -50.03 18.00
N GLU A 669 8.05 -51.33 17.92
CA GLU A 669 8.35 -52.32 18.98
C GLU A 669 9.85 -52.41 19.36
N ASP A 670 10.75 -51.79 18.58
CA ASP A 670 12.21 -51.77 18.78
C ASP A 670 12.80 -50.42 19.24
N ALA A 671 11.98 -49.42 19.58
CA ALA A 671 12.49 -48.11 20.01
C ALA A 671 13.01 -48.15 21.45
N HIS A 672 14.29 -48.45 21.65
CA HIS A 672 14.99 -48.36 22.95
C HIS A 672 15.18 -46.93 23.49
N GLN A 673 14.70 -45.91 22.77
CA GLN A 673 14.79 -44.51 23.17
C GLN A 673 13.43 -43.97 23.61
N PRO A 674 13.35 -43.24 24.74
CA PRO A 674 12.12 -42.59 25.17
C PRO A 674 11.63 -41.59 24.12
N PRO A 675 10.31 -41.38 23.99
CA PRO A 675 9.77 -40.40 23.05
C PRO A 675 10.35 -39.02 23.34
N SER A 676 10.76 -38.33 22.28
CA SER A 676 11.29 -36.98 22.35
C SER A 676 10.24 -36.01 22.90
N ALA A 677 10.69 -34.89 23.46
CA ALA A 677 9.79 -33.84 23.95
C ALA A 677 8.87 -33.28 22.84
N GLN A 678 9.34 -33.30 21.58
CA GLN A 678 8.54 -32.91 20.41
C GLN A 678 7.46 -33.94 20.06
N GLU A 679 7.77 -35.24 20.11
CA GLU A 679 6.78 -36.31 19.88
C GLU A 679 5.70 -36.30 20.98
N LEU A 680 6.09 -36.10 22.24
CA LEU A 680 5.14 -35.94 23.35
C LEU A 680 4.27 -34.69 23.22
N ALA A 681 4.82 -33.59 22.72
CA ALA A 681 4.04 -32.38 22.43
C ALA A 681 3.09 -32.58 21.25
N ALA A 682 3.51 -33.31 20.21
CA ALA A 682 2.68 -33.60 19.04
C ALA A 682 1.47 -34.48 19.40
N LEU A 683 1.59 -35.35 20.41
CA LEU A 683 0.47 -36.13 20.95
C LEU A 683 -0.63 -35.30 21.62
N MET A 684 -0.39 -34.00 21.83
CA MET A 684 -1.40 -33.06 22.30
C MET A 684 -2.32 -32.58 21.16
N ASP A 685 -1.91 -32.74 19.91
CA ASP A 685 -2.67 -32.37 18.72
C ASP A 685 -3.49 -33.57 18.21
N GLU A 686 -4.81 -33.41 18.17
CA GLU A 686 -5.74 -34.43 17.65
C GLU A 686 -5.48 -34.76 16.17
N SER A 687 -5.02 -33.79 15.37
CA SER A 687 -4.69 -34.03 13.95
C SER A 687 -3.48 -34.94 13.80
N TYR A 688 -2.48 -34.80 14.68
CA TYR A 688 -1.31 -35.68 14.71
C TYR A 688 -1.67 -37.10 15.14
N ILE A 689 -2.57 -37.26 16.11
CA ILE A 689 -3.03 -38.59 16.53
C ILE A 689 -3.75 -39.34 15.40
N GLN A 690 -4.54 -38.64 14.59
CA GLN A 690 -5.20 -39.27 13.44
C GLN A 690 -4.20 -39.79 12.40
N SER A 691 -2.98 -39.25 12.37
CA SER A 691 -1.90 -39.73 11.48
C SER A 691 -1.12 -40.95 12.02
N LEU A 692 -1.31 -41.31 13.30
CA LEU A 692 -0.60 -42.40 13.96
C LEU A 692 -1.38 -43.72 13.91
N ASN A 693 -0.66 -44.84 14.00
CA ASN A 693 -1.29 -46.14 14.20
C ASN A 693 -1.63 -46.32 15.69
N TRP A 694 -2.92 -46.39 16.01
CA TRP A 694 -3.41 -46.53 17.39
C TRP A 694 -4.54 -47.55 17.49
N THR A 695 -4.66 -48.17 18.66
CA THR A 695 -5.72 -49.12 18.97
C THR A 695 -6.61 -48.61 20.11
N ARG A 696 -7.93 -48.68 19.91
CA ARG A 696 -8.92 -48.34 20.95
C ARG A 696 -8.93 -49.41 22.04
N GLN A 697 -8.97 -49.00 23.30
CA GLN A 697 -9.09 -49.94 24.41
C GLN A 697 -10.55 -50.40 24.56
N ASN A 698 -10.92 -51.49 23.87
CA ASN A 698 -12.30 -51.98 23.79
C ASN A 698 -12.74 -52.94 24.92
N SER A 699 -11.79 -53.54 25.65
CA SER A 699 -12.07 -54.44 26.79
C SER A 699 -10.98 -54.32 27.86
N LEU A 700 -11.39 -54.34 29.12
CA LEU A 700 -10.50 -54.42 30.30
C LEU A 700 -9.97 -55.83 30.53
N VAL A 701 -10.57 -56.85 29.89
CA VAL A 701 -10.30 -58.27 30.13
C VAL A 701 -9.19 -58.76 29.20
N GLY A 702 -8.12 -59.32 29.77
CA GLY A 702 -7.03 -59.99 29.03
C GLY A 702 -5.84 -59.10 28.64
N ARG A 703 -5.89 -57.78 28.84
CA ARG A 703 -4.75 -56.86 28.62
C ARG A 703 -3.95 -56.67 29.91
N ARG A 704 -2.62 -56.75 29.81
CA ARG A 704 -1.70 -56.65 30.96
C ARG A 704 -1.57 -55.23 31.52
N VAL A 705 -1.56 -54.21 30.65
CA VAL A 705 -1.48 -52.79 31.03
C VAL A 705 -2.72 -52.08 30.49
N VAL A 706 -3.47 -51.42 31.37
CA VAL A 706 -4.83 -50.93 31.10
C VAL A 706 -5.04 -49.55 31.72
N LEU A 707 -5.61 -48.63 30.96
CA LEU A 707 -6.11 -47.34 31.48
C LEU A 707 -7.55 -47.51 31.99
N VAL A 708 -7.84 -47.05 33.20
CA VAL A 708 -9.20 -46.99 33.75
C VAL A 708 -9.82 -45.60 33.55
N GLU A 709 -11.15 -45.51 33.68
CA GLU A 709 -11.94 -44.30 33.37
C GLU A 709 -11.54 -43.06 34.19
N ASN A 710 -10.90 -43.24 35.35
CA ASN A 710 -10.39 -42.13 36.16
C ASN A 710 -8.94 -41.72 35.81
N GLY A 711 -8.41 -42.16 34.65
CA GLY A 711 -7.06 -41.87 34.17
C GLY A 711 -5.92 -42.63 34.88
N SER A 712 -6.24 -43.52 35.82
CA SER A 712 -5.23 -44.36 36.49
C SER A 712 -4.76 -45.50 35.58
N LEU A 713 -3.51 -45.94 35.78
CA LEU A 713 -2.91 -47.05 35.04
C LEU A 713 -2.91 -48.32 35.90
N LEU A 714 -3.54 -49.38 35.42
CA LEU A 714 -3.47 -50.71 36.00
C LEU A 714 -2.42 -51.55 35.28
N VAL A 715 -1.50 -52.12 36.05
CA VAL A 715 -0.53 -53.12 35.57
C VAL A 715 -0.88 -54.43 36.23
N HIS A 716 -1.53 -55.32 35.48
CA HIS A 716 -1.88 -56.67 35.89
C HIS A 716 -0.70 -57.61 35.73
N ASN A 717 -0.63 -58.65 36.58
CA ASN A 717 0.39 -59.69 36.51
C ASN A 717 1.81 -59.10 36.41
N ILE A 718 2.15 -58.21 37.36
CA ILE A 718 3.44 -57.48 37.34
C ILE A 718 4.59 -58.48 37.33
N SER A 719 5.53 -58.25 36.41
CA SER A 719 6.80 -58.97 36.35
C SER A 719 7.97 -58.00 36.45
N ARG A 720 9.18 -58.55 36.58
CA ARG A 720 10.42 -57.76 36.62
C ARG A 720 10.60 -56.82 35.42
N ILE A 721 9.95 -57.16 34.32
CA ILE A 721 10.03 -56.42 33.07
C ILE A 721 9.29 -55.08 33.10
N ASP A 722 8.40 -54.90 34.09
CA ASP A 722 7.61 -53.70 34.30
C ASP A 722 8.31 -52.71 35.25
N SER A 723 9.46 -53.09 35.83
CA SER A 723 10.22 -52.16 36.68
C SER A 723 10.81 -51.02 35.86
N GLY A 724 10.75 -49.80 36.37
CA GLY A 724 11.26 -48.62 35.68
C GLY A 724 10.43 -47.37 35.98
N LEU A 725 10.72 -46.30 35.24
CA LEU A 725 10.01 -45.03 35.36
C LEU A 725 8.74 -45.03 34.50
N TYR A 726 7.60 -44.87 35.15
CA TYR A 726 6.34 -44.51 34.53
C TYR A 726 6.21 -43.00 34.59
N THR A 727 5.94 -42.35 33.46
CA THR A 727 5.72 -40.91 33.44
C THR A 727 4.29 -40.63 33.04
N CYS A 728 3.61 -39.85 33.87
CA CYS A 728 2.28 -39.34 33.64
C CYS A 728 2.40 -37.88 33.19
N TYR A 729 1.89 -37.56 32.02
CA TYR A 729 1.81 -36.20 31.48
C TYR A 729 0.37 -35.76 31.49
N ALA A 730 0.13 -34.55 31.97
CA ALA A 730 -1.17 -33.90 31.96
C ALA A 730 -1.10 -32.66 31.10
N PHE A 731 -2.12 -32.41 30.28
CA PHE A 731 -2.17 -31.19 29.50
C PHE A 731 -3.60 -30.71 29.30
N ASN A 732 -3.77 -29.39 29.28
CA ASN A 732 -4.98 -28.71 28.84
C ASN A 732 -4.58 -27.45 28.06
N VAL A 733 -5.56 -26.67 27.61
CA VAL A 733 -5.30 -25.42 26.86
C VAL A 733 -4.52 -24.37 27.66
N MET A 734 -4.48 -24.48 29.00
CA MET A 734 -3.75 -23.56 29.87
C MET A 734 -2.27 -23.94 30.02
N GLY A 735 -1.91 -25.21 29.81
CA GLY A 735 -0.52 -25.66 29.94
C GLY A 735 -0.37 -27.16 30.16
N LYS A 736 0.79 -27.56 30.68
CA LYS A 736 1.17 -28.95 30.91
C LYS A 736 1.81 -29.17 32.27
N ALA A 737 1.66 -30.36 32.82
CA ALA A 737 2.37 -30.85 33.98
C ALA A 737 2.80 -32.30 33.76
N SER A 738 3.80 -32.75 34.51
CA SER A 738 4.20 -34.15 34.51
C SER A 738 4.55 -34.64 35.90
N ALA A 739 4.35 -35.93 36.11
CA ALA A 739 4.73 -36.65 37.32
C ALA A 739 5.43 -37.96 36.93
N GLY A 740 6.56 -38.25 37.57
CA GLY A 740 7.27 -39.51 37.42
C GLY A 740 7.00 -40.44 38.59
N LEU A 741 6.58 -41.67 38.32
CA LEU A 741 6.43 -42.74 39.31
C LEU A 741 7.41 -43.85 38.95
N ARG A 742 8.35 -44.16 39.83
CA ARG A 742 9.35 -45.21 39.57
C ARG A 742 9.05 -46.47 40.37
N LEU A 743 8.84 -47.56 39.64
CA LEU A 743 8.74 -48.90 40.21
C LEU A 743 10.14 -49.51 40.33
N TYR A 744 10.54 -49.86 41.55
CA TYR A 744 11.84 -50.44 41.87
C TYR A 744 11.69 -51.92 42.24
N ILE A 745 12.68 -52.75 41.92
CA ILE A 745 12.73 -54.12 42.45
C ILE A 745 13.46 -54.08 43.78
N ASP A 746 12.93 -54.76 44.79
CA ASP A 746 13.65 -54.94 46.06
C ASP A 746 14.86 -55.87 45.82
N PRO A 747 16.10 -55.37 45.99
CA PRO A 747 17.31 -56.12 45.68
C PRO A 747 17.59 -57.26 46.69
N ILE A 748 16.89 -57.29 47.83
CA ILE A 748 17.11 -58.27 48.90
C ILE A 748 16.16 -59.46 48.74
N VAL A 749 14.91 -59.19 48.39
CA VAL A 749 13.82 -60.18 48.49
C VAL A 749 13.50 -60.81 47.12
N PHE A 750 13.90 -60.20 45.99
CA PHE A 750 13.75 -60.71 44.60
C PHE A 750 12.34 -61.09 44.10
N TYR A 751 11.30 -61.10 44.97
CA TYR A 751 9.89 -61.41 44.65
C TYR A 751 8.89 -60.28 44.96
N ARG A 752 9.36 -59.07 45.30
CA ARG A 752 8.52 -57.87 45.52
C ARG A 752 9.05 -56.68 44.71
N VAL A 753 8.14 -55.85 44.20
CA VAL A 753 8.40 -54.62 43.43
C VAL A 753 7.84 -53.44 44.24
N LYS A 754 8.67 -52.44 44.56
CA LYS A 754 8.33 -51.19 45.25
C LYS A 754 7.79 -50.14 44.30
#